data_AF-A0A438G2N3-F1
#
_entry.id   AF-A0A438G2N3-F1
#
_cell.length_a   1.000
_cell.length_b   1.000
_cell.length_c   1.000
_cell.angle_alpha   90.00
_cell.angle_beta   90.00
_cell.angle_gamma   90.00
#
_symmetry.space_group_name_H-M   'P 1'
#
loop_
_entity.id
_entity.type
_entity.pdbx_description
1 polymer ?
#
loop_
_entity_poly.entity_id
_entity_poly.type
_entity_poly.pdbx_seq_one_letter_code
_entity_poly.pdbx_strand_id
1 'polypeptide(L)'
;MEQSEPTVNDCLVFSVNGERFEVSTIHPSATLLEFLRSHTPFKGAKLSCGEGGCGACVVLLSKYDPVLDQVDDFAVSSCLTLLCSINGCSITTTEGLGNIKNGFHPIHERFSGFHASQCGFCTPGMCMSFFSALVNAQKTQRPEPPLGFSKLKVSEAERAIAGNLCRCTGYRPIADACKSFAADVDMEDLGFNSFWRKGDSNEVKISSLPLYNHNDKICTFPEFLKNETRSSLLLDSRRYSWNNPVSLEELQSLLGSVEDGNGTRVKVVVGNTVGSTVNIMNGLKSEELTLEEFFRRPELDSKTIKLVRGIVVPDDGTSSPAYRASLAVSFLLSSLAIWLSLILNLMMVVELNRQYHPVGEPIAKSGAALQASGEAVYVDDIPSPMNCLHGAFIYSTKPYARVKGIKFKPKSLPDGVSSLISFKDIPGENIGSKTIFGIEPLFADDFTRCAGQYIAFVVADTQKHADMAANLAVVDYDVGNLEPPILSVEEAVRRSSFFEVPSIFNPKKVGDFSRGMAEADHKILSAEIKLGSQYYFYMETQTALAIPDEDNCIGVYSSIQCPEYAHSTISRCLGIPEHNVRVITRRVGGGFGGKAIRAMPVATACALAAYKLRRPVRIYMNRKTDMIIAGGRHPMKITYSVGFKSDGKITALHLDILINAGIAADISPIMPHNLLGALKKYDWGALSFDIKVCKTNHSTKSAMRAPGEYKLHLFLKLAGEPVDYTLPSIWDKLASSSRLKQRTEMIKQFNMCNKWQKRGISQVPIVHEVSLRPTPGKVSILSDGSVAVEVGGIELGQGLWTKVKQMAAFALSSIQCDGMGDFLEKVRVIQSDTLSLIQGVLLLEALHQSPAVKLLDSAAIFWLKD
;
A
#
# COMPACT_ATOMS: atom_id res chain seq x y z
N MET A 1 -30.41 -1.98 54.16
CA MET A 1 -30.50 -0.56 53.74
C MET A 1 -30.33 -0.56 52.24
N GLU A 2 -31.45 -0.33 51.55
CA GLU A 2 -31.49 -0.08 50.12
C GLU A 2 -30.64 1.15 49.80
N GLN A 3 -29.62 0.98 48.97
CA GLN A 3 -29.07 2.08 48.18
C GLN A 3 -29.65 1.91 46.78
N SER A 4 -30.59 2.78 46.48
CA SER A 4 -31.18 2.99 45.15
C SER A 4 -30.08 3.11 44.09
N GLU A 5 -30.08 2.19 43.13
CA GLU A 5 -29.30 2.30 41.89
C GLU A 5 -29.68 3.61 41.16
N PRO A 6 -28.72 4.41 40.69
CA PRO A 6 -29.03 5.51 39.79
C PRO A 6 -29.31 4.94 38.39
N THR A 7 -30.58 4.83 38.04
CA THR A 7 -31.02 4.53 36.67
C THR A 7 -30.90 5.80 35.82
N VAL A 8 -29.76 5.99 35.14
CA VAL A 8 -29.61 6.89 33.99
C VAL A 8 -28.99 6.06 32.85
N ASN A 9 -29.59 6.12 31.66
CA ASN A 9 -29.24 5.29 30.51
C ASN A 9 -27.85 5.68 29.95
N ASP A 10 -26.79 5.05 30.47
CA ASP A 10 -25.37 5.36 30.20
C ASP A 10 -24.85 4.82 28.85
N CYS A 11 -25.64 4.94 27.78
CA CYS A 11 -25.36 4.31 26.49
C CYS A 11 -24.87 5.32 25.43
N LEU A 12 -23.81 4.99 24.68
CA LEU A 12 -23.41 5.74 23.48
C LEU A 12 -24.41 5.43 22.35
N VAL A 13 -25.06 6.46 21.81
CA VAL A 13 -26.05 6.32 20.74
C VAL A 13 -25.56 7.03 19.48
N PHE A 14 -25.52 6.30 18.36
CA PHE A 14 -25.12 6.82 17.05
C PHE A 14 -25.73 5.96 15.93
N SER A 15 -25.53 6.34 14.67
CA SER A 15 -25.94 5.53 13.52
C SER A 15 -24.78 5.14 12.62
N VAL A 16 -24.88 3.96 11.99
CA VAL A 16 -23.99 3.54 10.90
C VAL A 16 -24.86 3.11 9.71
N ASN A 17 -24.68 3.75 8.56
CA ASN A 17 -25.47 3.52 7.34
C ASN A 17 -27.00 3.59 7.59
N GLY A 18 -27.42 4.47 8.52
CA GLY A 18 -28.82 4.63 8.92
C GLY A 18 -29.32 3.65 10.00
N GLU A 19 -28.55 2.60 10.31
CA GLU A 19 -28.86 1.66 11.39
C GLU A 19 -28.47 2.24 12.75
N ARG A 20 -29.30 2.05 13.78
CA ARG A 20 -29.06 2.53 15.14
C ARG A 20 -28.12 1.60 15.89
N PHE A 21 -27.14 2.18 16.59
CA PHE A 21 -26.25 1.47 17.49
C PHE A 21 -26.28 2.08 18.88
N GLU A 22 -26.38 1.20 19.87
CA GLU A 22 -26.37 1.52 21.29
C GLU A 22 -25.26 0.71 21.95
N VAL A 23 -24.26 1.38 22.51
CA VAL A 23 -23.09 0.74 23.13
C VAL A 23 -22.91 1.23 24.56
N SER A 24 -23.15 0.35 25.52
CA SER A 24 -23.15 0.65 26.97
C SER A 24 -21.79 0.47 27.66
N THR A 25 -20.84 -0.24 27.05
CA THR A 25 -19.50 -0.44 27.64
C THR A 25 -18.43 -0.22 26.59
N ILE A 26 -17.68 0.88 26.70
CA ILE A 26 -16.66 1.26 25.72
C ILE A 26 -15.37 1.57 26.44
N HIS A 27 -14.28 0.93 26.01
CA HIS A 27 -12.96 1.36 26.41
C HIS A 27 -12.62 2.71 25.73
N PRO A 28 -12.18 3.77 26.44
CA PRO A 28 -12.00 5.12 25.87
C PRO A 28 -11.05 5.21 24.67
N SER A 29 -10.15 4.24 24.51
CA SER A 29 -9.25 4.14 23.35
C SER A 29 -9.77 3.27 22.20
N ALA A 30 -11.02 2.82 22.24
CA ALA A 30 -11.66 2.13 21.12
C ALA A 30 -11.84 3.11 19.96
N THR A 31 -11.46 2.67 18.75
CA THR A 31 -11.57 3.52 17.55
C THR A 31 -12.84 3.19 16.78
N LEU A 32 -13.33 4.13 15.98
CA LEU A 32 -14.45 3.90 15.08
C LEU A 32 -14.15 2.75 14.10
N LEU A 33 -12.92 2.66 13.58
CA LEU A 33 -12.52 1.58 12.69
C LEU A 33 -12.60 0.20 13.36
N GLU A 34 -12.12 0.10 14.61
CA GLU A 34 -12.21 -1.12 15.41
C GLU A 34 -13.66 -1.54 15.61
N PHE A 35 -14.54 -0.58 15.91
CA PHE A 35 -15.98 -0.82 16.04
C PHE A 35 -16.59 -1.35 14.74
N LEU A 36 -16.44 -0.61 13.63
CA LEU A 36 -16.96 -0.99 12.31
C LEU A 36 -16.50 -2.40 11.94
N ARG A 37 -15.21 -2.68 12.06
CA ARG A 37 -14.63 -3.97 11.64
C ARG A 37 -14.87 -5.12 12.59
N SER A 38 -15.16 -4.89 13.88
CA SER A 38 -15.30 -5.99 14.84
C SER A 38 -16.73 -6.22 15.30
N HIS A 39 -17.57 -5.17 15.31
CA HIS A 39 -18.92 -5.20 15.88
C HIS A 39 -20.03 -5.02 14.84
N THR A 40 -19.66 -4.75 13.58
CA THR A 40 -20.62 -4.58 12.46
C THR A 40 -20.25 -5.48 11.29
N PRO A 41 -21.17 -5.76 10.34
CA PRO A 41 -20.83 -6.44 9.10
C PRO A 41 -20.05 -5.55 8.11
N PHE A 42 -19.95 -4.24 8.34
CA PHE A 42 -19.34 -3.29 7.41
C PHE A 42 -17.80 -3.34 7.49
N LYS A 43 -17.17 -3.93 6.47
CA LYS A 43 -15.71 -4.12 6.38
C LYS A 43 -15.05 -3.21 5.35
N GLY A 44 -15.79 -2.32 4.69
CA GLY A 44 -15.32 -1.46 3.61
C GLY A 44 -14.22 -0.50 4.06
N ALA A 45 -14.34 0.07 5.26
CA ALA A 45 -13.25 0.82 5.87
C ALA A 45 -12.08 -0.12 6.22
N LYS A 46 -10.90 0.14 5.63
CA LYS A 46 -9.73 -0.76 5.75
C LYS A 46 -8.66 -0.18 6.67
N LEU A 47 -8.07 -1.04 7.52
CA LEU A 47 -6.87 -0.69 8.28
C LEU A 47 -5.62 -0.91 7.42
N SER A 48 -4.76 0.11 7.32
CA SER A 48 -3.53 0.03 6.52
C SER A 48 -2.32 0.70 7.19
N CYS A 49 -2.48 1.95 7.66
CA CYS A 49 -1.41 2.67 8.36
C CYS A 49 -1.68 2.82 9.86
N GLY A 50 -2.93 3.06 10.27
CA GLY A 50 -3.29 3.31 11.67
C GLY A 50 -2.90 4.70 12.19
N GLU A 51 -2.46 5.60 11.31
CA GLU A 51 -1.89 6.92 11.68
C GLU A 51 -2.48 8.08 10.85
N GLY A 52 -3.59 7.84 10.13
CA GLY A 52 -4.29 8.87 9.34
C GLY A 52 -3.62 9.24 7.99
N GLY A 53 -2.40 8.78 7.71
CA GLY A 53 -1.66 9.19 6.51
C GLY A 53 -2.05 8.55 5.18
N CYS A 54 -2.91 7.52 5.16
CA CYS A 54 -3.19 6.74 3.95
C CYS A 54 -4.61 6.85 3.37
N GLY A 55 -5.58 7.35 4.14
CA GLY A 55 -6.98 7.48 3.71
C GLY A 55 -7.77 6.18 3.44
N ALA A 56 -7.22 4.97 3.65
CA ALA A 56 -7.94 3.72 3.38
C ALA A 56 -9.14 3.44 4.32
N CYS A 57 -9.16 4.10 5.47
CA CYS A 57 -10.19 3.98 6.51
C CYS A 57 -11.20 5.13 6.51
N VAL A 58 -11.21 5.98 5.47
CA VAL A 58 -12.08 7.16 5.44
C VAL A 58 -13.55 6.75 5.41
N VAL A 59 -14.34 7.41 6.26
CA VAL A 59 -15.80 7.34 6.32
C VAL A 59 -16.35 8.76 6.36
N LEU A 60 -17.64 8.93 6.05
CA LEU A 60 -18.33 10.19 6.26
C LEU A 60 -18.88 10.21 7.69
N LEU A 61 -18.60 11.28 8.43
CA LEU A 61 -19.18 11.55 9.74
C LEU A 61 -20.07 12.79 9.61
N SER A 62 -21.34 12.63 9.96
CA SER A 62 -22.36 13.68 9.89
C SER A 62 -22.78 14.07 11.31
N LYS A 63 -22.81 15.38 11.59
CA LYS A 63 -23.26 15.95 12.86
C LYS A 63 -24.45 16.88 12.62
N TYR A 64 -25.41 16.87 13.53
CA TYR A 64 -26.57 17.75 13.45
C TYR A 64 -26.45 18.88 14.48
N ASP A 65 -26.55 20.12 13.99
CA ASP A 65 -26.66 21.32 14.80
C ASP A 65 -28.15 21.63 15.03
N PRO A 66 -28.67 21.47 16.27
CA PRO A 66 -30.07 21.72 16.57
C PRO A 66 -30.43 23.22 16.57
N VAL A 67 -29.46 24.13 16.68
CA VAL A 67 -29.68 25.59 16.66
C VAL A 67 -29.88 26.09 15.24
N LEU A 68 -29.02 25.63 14.32
CA LEU A 68 -29.08 26.00 12.91
C LEU A 68 -30.01 25.11 12.07
N ASP A 69 -30.52 24.03 12.66
CA ASP A 69 -31.28 22.95 11.99
C ASP A 69 -30.55 22.40 10.75
N GLN A 70 -29.23 22.24 10.88
CA GLN A 70 -28.35 21.87 9.77
C GLN A 70 -27.50 20.65 10.10
N VAL A 71 -27.11 19.92 9.05
CA VAL A 71 -26.19 18.77 9.16
C VAL A 71 -24.86 19.17 8.55
N ASP A 72 -23.77 18.99 9.29
CA ASP A 72 -22.39 19.14 8.82
C ASP A 72 -21.77 17.78 8.53
N ASP A 73 -21.01 17.68 7.44
CA ASP A 73 -20.50 16.42 6.91
C ASP A 73 -18.98 16.47 6.73
N PHE A 74 -18.28 15.54 7.38
CA PHE A 74 -16.81 15.50 7.43
C PHE A 74 -16.27 14.15 6.97
N ALA A 75 -15.30 14.16 6.06
CA ALA A 75 -14.46 12.99 5.81
C ALA A 75 -13.50 12.81 6.99
N VAL A 76 -13.58 11.66 7.68
CA VAL A 76 -12.75 11.38 8.86
C VAL A 76 -11.97 10.08 8.70
N SER A 77 -10.76 10.05 9.26
CA SER A 77 -9.98 8.81 9.38
C SER A 77 -10.47 8.00 10.57
N SER A 78 -11.31 6.99 10.32
CA SER A 78 -11.91 6.17 11.38
C SER A 78 -10.89 5.45 12.28
N CYS A 79 -9.65 5.24 11.82
CA CYS A 79 -8.57 4.68 12.65
C CYS A 79 -8.08 5.62 13.77
N LEU A 80 -8.36 6.92 13.69
CA LEU A 80 -7.99 7.92 14.70
C LEU A 80 -9.22 8.48 15.43
N THR A 81 -10.41 8.40 14.82
CA THR A 81 -11.67 8.79 15.48
C THR A 81 -11.97 7.84 16.64
N LEU A 82 -12.07 8.38 17.85
CA LEU A 82 -12.44 7.60 19.04
C LEU A 82 -13.95 7.34 19.05
N LEU A 83 -14.35 6.15 19.47
CA LEU A 83 -15.76 5.78 19.50
C LEU A 83 -16.56 6.66 20.48
N CYS A 84 -15.96 7.04 21.60
CA CYS A 84 -16.60 7.92 22.58
C CYS A 84 -16.86 9.35 22.07
N SER A 85 -16.17 9.79 20.99
CA SER A 85 -16.35 11.13 20.44
C SER A 85 -17.47 11.23 19.39
N ILE A 86 -18.17 10.14 19.11
CA ILE A 86 -19.19 10.09 18.03
C ILE A 86 -20.63 9.97 18.54
N ASN A 87 -20.88 10.21 19.82
CA ASN A 87 -22.25 10.25 20.35
C ASN A 87 -23.11 11.24 19.54
N GLY A 88 -24.33 10.85 19.19
CA GLY A 88 -25.25 11.68 18.40
C GLY A 88 -24.81 11.93 16.95
N CYS A 89 -23.76 11.24 16.45
CA CYS A 89 -23.28 11.36 15.08
C CYS A 89 -23.84 10.24 14.19
N SER A 90 -23.91 10.50 12.88
CA SER A 90 -24.23 9.49 11.87
C SER A 90 -22.99 9.18 11.04
N ILE A 91 -22.71 7.89 10.83
CA ILE A 91 -21.56 7.41 10.06
C ILE A 91 -22.05 6.77 8.77
N THR A 92 -21.52 7.21 7.63
CA THR A 92 -21.75 6.55 6.33
C THR A 92 -20.45 5.91 5.84
N THR A 93 -20.53 4.63 5.51
CA THR A 93 -19.46 3.82 4.91
C THR A 93 -19.73 3.60 3.41
N THR A 94 -18.80 2.98 2.68
CA THR A 94 -18.99 2.77 1.24
C THR A 94 -20.16 1.82 0.96
N GLU A 95 -20.40 0.86 1.86
CA GLU A 95 -21.54 -0.05 1.81
C GLU A 95 -22.89 0.69 1.94
N GLY A 96 -22.89 1.82 2.64
CA GLY A 96 -24.06 2.69 2.80
C GLY A 96 -24.40 3.50 1.56
N LEU A 97 -23.50 3.58 0.57
CA LEU A 97 -23.77 4.23 -0.71
C LEU A 97 -24.54 3.31 -1.67
N GLY A 98 -24.25 2.01 -1.60
CA GLY A 98 -24.75 1.00 -2.54
C GLY A 98 -23.93 -0.29 -2.46
N ASN A 99 -24.50 -1.38 -2.99
CA ASN A 99 -23.89 -2.71 -2.97
C ASN A 99 -24.55 -3.61 -4.04
N ILE A 100 -24.07 -4.85 -4.20
CA ILE A 100 -24.62 -5.76 -5.21
C ILE A 100 -26.12 -6.06 -5.04
N LYS A 101 -26.65 -5.99 -3.80
CA LYS A 101 -28.05 -6.29 -3.49
C LYS A 101 -28.97 -5.10 -3.77
N ASN A 102 -28.53 -3.89 -3.41
CA ASN A 102 -29.33 -2.68 -3.47
C ASN A 102 -29.09 -1.86 -4.75
N GLY A 103 -28.10 -2.24 -5.56
CA GLY A 103 -27.58 -1.44 -6.66
C GLY A 103 -26.31 -0.69 -6.24
N PHE A 104 -25.35 -0.61 -7.16
CA PHE A 104 -24.13 0.14 -6.94
C PHE A 104 -24.40 1.64 -7.08
N HIS A 105 -23.73 2.45 -6.26
CA HIS A 105 -23.76 3.90 -6.43
C HIS A 105 -22.98 4.29 -7.70
N PRO A 106 -23.33 5.38 -8.40
CA PRO A 106 -22.57 5.84 -9.57
C PRO A 106 -21.07 6.05 -9.31
N ILE A 107 -20.66 6.35 -8.08
CA ILE A 107 -19.24 6.37 -7.70
C ILE A 107 -18.60 4.99 -7.89
N HIS A 108 -19.24 3.91 -7.41
CA HIS A 108 -18.72 2.55 -7.55
C HIS A 108 -18.65 2.14 -9.02
N GLU A 109 -19.69 2.46 -9.80
CA GLU A 109 -19.78 2.12 -11.21
C GLU A 109 -18.73 2.87 -12.04
N ARG A 110 -18.62 4.20 -11.85
CA ARG A 110 -17.60 5.01 -12.54
C ARG A 110 -16.19 4.62 -12.12
N PHE A 111 -15.92 4.38 -10.83
CA PHE A 111 -14.61 3.87 -10.41
C PHE A 111 -14.27 2.52 -11.08
N SER A 112 -15.26 1.63 -11.24
CA SER A 112 -15.09 0.35 -11.93
C SER A 112 -14.77 0.55 -13.42
N GLY A 113 -15.59 1.33 -14.13
CA GLY A 113 -15.46 1.51 -15.58
C GLY A 113 -14.31 2.41 -16.02
N PHE A 114 -13.85 3.35 -15.19
CA PHE A 114 -12.60 4.09 -15.42
C PHE A 114 -11.34 3.32 -15.01
N HIS A 115 -11.47 2.06 -14.57
CA HIS A 115 -10.36 1.24 -14.09
C HIS A 115 -9.62 1.88 -12.88
N ALA A 116 -10.35 2.61 -12.06
CA ALA A 116 -9.84 3.30 -10.86
C ALA A 116 -9.52 2.35 -9.69
N SER A 117 -9.74 1.04 -9.86
CA SER A 117 -9.47 0.00 -8.86
C SER A 117 -8.62 -1.14 -9.43
N GLN A 118 -7.42 -1.31 -8.86
CA GLN A 118 -6.55 -2.46 -9.11
C GLN A 118 -6.62 -3.44 -7.92
N CYS A 119 -5.73 -3.35 -6.93
CA CYS A 119 -5.78 -4.28 -5.78
C CYS A 119 -7.08 -4.13 -4.98
N GLY A 120 -7.65 -2.92 -4.96
CA GLY A 120 -8.97 -2.63 -4.39
C GLY A 120 -8.97 -2.19 -2.93
N PHE A 121 -7.83 -2.24 -2.23
CA PHE A 121 -7.80 -2.05 -0.79
C PHE A 121 -7.97 -0.57 -0.36
N CYS A 122 -7.51 0.37 -1.19
CA CYS A 122 -7.70 1.81 -0.94
C CYS A 122 -9.02 2.35 -1.52
N THR A 123 -9.69 1.59 -2.40
CA THR A 123 -10.82 2.05 -3.19
C THR A 123 -12.00 2.52 -2.33
N PRO A 124 -12.42 1.80 -1.26
CA PRO A 124 -13.48 2.28 -0.37
C PRO A 124 -13.21 3.67 0.21
N GLY A 125 -12.00 3.90 0.71
CA GLY A 125 -11.61 5.21 1.27
C GLY A 125 -11.59 6.32 0.22
N MET A 126 -11.19 6.02 -1.02
CA MET A 126 -11.26 6.95 -2.15
C MET A 126 -12.72 7.32 -2.46
N CYS A 127 -13.62 6.34 -2.53
CA CYS A 127 -15.04 6.55 -2.76
C CYS A 127 -15.65 7.43 -1.66
N MET A 128 -15.30 7.20 -0.39
CA MET A 128 -15.83 7.97 0.73
C MET A 128 -15.28 9.40 0.81
N SER A 129 -13.98 9.60 0.56
CA SER A 129 -13.42 10.96 0.46
C SER A 129 -14.11 11.76 -0.65
N PHE A 130 -14.33 11.13 -1.80
CA PHE A 130 -14.99 11.77 -2.93
C PHE A 130 -16.49 12.00 -2.68
N PHE A 131 -17.19 11.05 -2.06
CA PHE A 131 -18.58 11.21 -1.65
C PHE A 131 -18.75 12.39 -0.68
N SER A 132 -17.84 12.56 0.29
CA SER A 132 -17.85 13.72 1.18
C SER A 132 -17.74 15.04 0.42
N ALA A 133 -16.92 15.11 -0.64
CA ALA A 133 -16.82 16.29 -1.48
C ALA A 133 -18.12 16.55 -2.27
N LEU A 134 -18.77 15.51 -2.79
CA LEU A 134 -20.06 15.62 -3.48
C LEU A 134 -21.16 16.16 -2.57
N VAL A 135 -21.28 15.61 -1.35
CA VAL A 135 -22.25 16.06 -0.34
C VAL A 135 -22.03 17.54 0.00
N ASN A 136 -20.78 17.95 0.22
CA ASN A 136 -20.46 19.33 0.55
C ASN A 136 -20.67 20.29 -0.64
N ALA A 137 -20.38 19.85 -1.87
CA ALA A 137 -20.66 20.65 -3.06
C ALA A 137 -22.16 20.90 -3.26
N GLN A 138 -23.00 19.92 -2.91
CA GLN A 138 -24.47 20.06 -3.04
C GLN A 138 -25.03 21.16 -2.12
N LYS A 139 -24.40 21.39 -0.96
CA LYS A 139 -24.78 22.45 -0.02
C LYS A 139 -24.39 23.86 -0.49
N THR A 140 -23.60 23.99 -1.55
CA THR A 140 -23.18 25.30 -2.06
C THR A 140 -24.29 25.97 -2.87
N GLN A 141 -24.29 27.31 -2.89
CA GLN A 141 -25.22 28.13 -3.68
C GLN A 141 -24.86 28.20 -5.18
N ARG A 142 -24.14 27.20 -5.71
CA ARG A 142 -23.77 27.16 -7.12
C ARG A 142 -24.98 26.79 -8.00
N PRO A 143 -24.99 27.22 -9.28
CA PRO A 143 -26.02 26.82 -10.23
C PRO A 143 -26.16 25.29 -10.32
N GLU A 144 -27.36 24.82 -10.65
CA GLU A 144 -27.57 23.39 -10.85
C GLU A 144 -26.76 22.90 -12.07
N PRO A 145 -26.03 21.78 -11.93
CA PRO A 145 -25.22 21.24 -13.00
C PRO A 145 -26.12 20.52 -14.04
N PRO A 146 -25.59 20.19 -15.22
CA PRO A 146 -26.28 19.32 -16.17
C PRO A 146 -26.62 17.94 -15.56
N LEU A 147 -27.64 17.27 -16.10
CA LEU A 147 -28.05 15.94 -15.67
C LEU A 147 -26.86 14.96 -15.71
N GLY A 148 -26.65 14.20 -14.64
CA GLY A 148 -25.52 13.27 -14.52
C GLY A 148 -24.24 13.87 -13.92
N PHE A 149 -24.23 15.16 -13.60
CA PHE A 149 -23.09 15.87 -13.01
C PHE A 149 -23.45 16.48 -11.64
N SER A 150 -22.43 16.95 -10.93
CA SER A 150 -22.51 17.53 -9.59
C SER A 150 -22.04 18.99 -9.60
N LYS A 151 -22.28 19.72 -8.50
CA LYS A 151 -21.81 21.10 -8.32
C LYS A 151 -20.29 21.24 -8.08
N LEU A 152 -19.54 20.12 -8.09
CA LEU A 152 -18.08 20.12 -7.93
C LEU A 152 -17.39 20.71 -9.16
N LYS A 153 -16.25 21.36 -8.93
CA LYS A 153 -15.28 21.68 -9.98
C LYS A 153 -14.23 20.57 -10.13
N VAL A 154 -13.58 20.48 -11.28
CA VAL A 154 -12.48 19.53 -11.56
C VAL A 154 -11.38 19.62 -10.50
N SER A 155 -10.97 20.83 -10.12
CA SER A 155 -9.93 21.05 -9.10
C SER A 155 -10.35 20.57 -7.70
N GLU A 156 -11.65 20.57 -7.40
CA GLU A 156 -12.18 20.07 -6.14
C GLU A 156 -12.30 18.55 -6.15
N ALA A 157 -12.69 17.97 -7.29
CA ALA A 157 -12.70 16.52 -7.49
C ALA A 157 -11.30 15.91 -7.33
N GLU A 158 -10.26 16.55 -7.88
CA GLU A 158 -8.87 16.12 -7.70
C GLU A 158 -8.40 16.30 -6.25
N ARG A 159 -8.73 17.43 -5.63
CA ARG A 159 -8.36 17.71 -4.23
C ARG A 159 -9.04 16.76 -3.24
N ALA A 160 -10.25 16.28 -3.54
CA ALA A 160 -11.01 15.40 -2.67
C ALA A 160 -10.26 14.09 -2.33
N ILE A 161 -9.43 13.59 -3.25
CA ILE A 161 -8.69 12.34 -3.08
C ILE A 161 -7.22 12.54 -2.69
N ALA A 162 -6.77 13.78 -2.50
CA ALA A 162 -5.36 14.09 -2.23
C ALA A 162 -4.85 13.52 -0.88
N GLY A 163 -5.76 13.31 0.08
CA GLY A 163 -5.46 12.68 1.37
C GLY A 163 -5.44 11.15 1.36
N ASN A 164 -5.65 10.52 0.20
CA ASN A 164 -5.73 9.07 0.06
C ASN A 164 -4.54 8.54 -0.72
N LEU A 165 -3.93 7.46 -0.23
CA LEU A 165 -2.81 6.81 -0.90
C LEU A 165 -3.28 5.63 -1.76
N CYS A 166 -2.77 5.55 -2.98
CA CYS A 166 -2.86 4.38 -3.84
C CYS A 166 -1.48 3.97 -4.35
N ARG A 167 -1.16 2.68 -4.19
CA ARG A 167 0.13 2.11 -4.64
C ARG A 167 0.07 1.47 -6.04
N CYS A 168 -1.12 1.25 -6.58
CA CYS A 168 -1.34 0.44 -7.77
C CYS A 168 -1.62 1.26 -9.04
N THR A 169 -2.54 2.23 -8.98
CA THR A 169 -3.17 2.83 -10.16
C THR A 169 -2.43 4.01 -10.76
N GLY A 170 -1.46 4.59 -10.04
CA GLY A 170 -0.83 5.85 -10.46
C GLY A 170 -1.77 7.06 -10.40
N TYR A 171 -2.90 6.96 -9.69
CA TYR A 171 -3.94 7.99 -9.48
C TYR A 171 -4.71 8.45 -10.71
N ARG A 172 -4.14 8.42 -11.91
CA ARG A 172 -4.81 8.92 -13.13
C ARG A 172 -6.24 8.41 -13.32
N PRO A 173 -6.52 7.09 -13.35
CA PRO A 173 -7.90 6.61 -13.53
C PRO A 173 -8.84 6.98 -12.36
N ILE A 174 -8.29 7.19 -11.15
CA ILE A 174 -9.08 7.66 -9.99
C ILE A 174 -9.47 9.12 -10.18
N ALA A 175 -8.51 9.96 -10.59
CA ALA A 175 -8.76 11.37 -10.88
C ALA A 175 -9.76 11.52 -12.04
N ASP A 176 -9.64 10.73 -13.10
CA ASP A 176 -10.57 10.74 -14.23
C ASP A 176 -11.99 10.32 -13.79
N ALA A 177 -12.12 9.26 -12.97
CA ALA A 177 -13.39 8.88 -12.39
C ALA A 177 -14.03 10.02 -11.56
N CYS A 178 -13.25 10.70 -10.72
CA CYS A 178 -13.74 11.81 -9.90
C CYS A 178 -14.14 13.03 -10.76
N LYS A 179 -13.28 13.41 -11.73
CA LYS A 179 -13.54 14.52 -12.66
C LYS A 179 -14.81 14.31 -13.47
N SER A 180 -15.17 13.06 -13.78
CA SER A 180 -16.39 12.77 -14.54
C SER A 180 -17.69 13.28 -13.90
N PHE A 181 -17.68 13.63 -12.60
CA PHE A 181 -18.83 14.22 -11.92
C PHE A 181 -18.79 15.76 -11.87
N ALA A 182 -17.68 16.40 -12.25
CA ALA A 182 -17.54 17.85 -12.12
C ALA A 182 -18.36 18.60 -13.18
N ALA A 183 -18.92 19.75 -12.82
CA ALA A 183 -19.73 20.57 -13.73
C ALA A 183 -18.91 21.21 -14.87
N ASP A 184 -17.61 21.42 -14.65
CA ASP A 184 -16.67 22.06 -15.58
C ASP A 184 -15.71 21.05 -16.23
N VAL A 185 -16.06 19.77 -16.26
CA VAL A 185 -15.23 18.73 -16.87
C VAL A 185 -15.20 18.84 -18.39
N ASP A 186 -14.00 18.81 -18.96
CA ASP A 186 -13.82 18.53 -20.38
C ASP A 186 -13.85 17.01 -20.59
N MET A 187 -14.81 16.52 -21.38
CA MET A 187 -14.95 15.10 -21.70
C MET A 187 -13.80 14.56 -22.56
N GLU A 188 -12.95 15.42 -23.12
CA GLU A 188 -11.69 15.05 -23.78
C GLU A 188 -10.54 14.85 -22.79
N ASP A 189 -10.60 15.46 -21.61
CA ASP A 189 -9.61 15.30 -20.53
C ASP A 189 -9.76 13.97 -19.77
N LEU A 190 -10.89 13.28 -19.94
CA LEU A 190 -11.15 11.99 -19.33
C LEU A 190 -10.44 10.88 -20.11
N GLY A 191 -9.59 10.14 -19.39
CA GLY A 191 -8.77 9.10 -19.97
C GLY A 191 -9.52 7.81 -20.31
N PHE A 192 -8.71 6.77 -20.48
CA PHE A 192 -9.14 5.44 -20.87
C PHE A 192 -10.20 4.84 -19.92
N ASN A 193 -11.27 4.25 -20.47
CA ASN A 193 -12.37 3.66 -19.71
C ASN A 193 -13.15 2.62 -20.54
N SER A 194 -14.09 1.94 -19.89
CA SER A 194 -14.96 0.91 -20.49
C SER A 194 -16.32 1.42 -20.97
N PHE A 195 -16.63 2.71 -20.83
CA PHE A 195 -17.96 3.26 -21.17
C PHE A 195 -18.04 3.72 -22.62
N TRP A 196 -16.96 4.27 -23.18
CA TRP A 196 -16.92 4.75 -24.57
C TRP A 196 -15.56 4.51 -25.22
N ARG A 197 -15.50 4.69 -26.54
CA ARG A 197 -14.27 4.60 -27.35
C ARG A 197 -13.72 5.98 -27.65
N LYS A 198 -12.42 6.02 -27.94
CA LYS A 198 -11.77 7.25 -28.39
C LYS A 198 -12.37 7.70 -29.73
N GLY A 199 -12.76 8.97 -29.82
CA GLY A 199 -13.37 9.57 -31.01
C GLY A 199 -14.90 9.60 -30.99
N ASP A 200 -15.54 8.96 -30.00
CA ASP A 200 -16.99 9.06 -29.80
C ASP A 200 -17.39 10.52 -29.49
N SER A 201 -18.57 10.94 -29.95
CA SER A 201 -19.09 12.29 -29.70
C SER A 201 -19.38 12.51 -28.22
N ASN A 202 -19.37 13.77 -27.77
CA ASN A 202 -19.63 14.09 -26.37
C ASN A 202 -21.04 13.64 -25.92
N GLU A 203 -22.03 13.64 -26.81
CA GLU A 203 -23.38 13.13 -26.54
C GLU A 203 -23.37 11.62 -26.20
N VAL A 204 -22.61 10.82 -26.95
CA VAL A 204 -22.44 9.38 -26.69
C VAL A 204 -21.70 9.16 -25.38
N LYS A 205 -20.63 9.92 -25.10
CA LYS A 205 -19.89 9.81 -23.84
C LYS A 205 -20.78 10.10 -22.63
N ILE A 206 -21.57 11.18 -22.68
CA ILE A 206 -22.45 11.59 -21.57
C ILE A 206 -23.54 10.54 -21.32
N SER A 207 -24.19 10.06 -22.39
CA SER A 207 -25.26 9.05 -22.28
C SER A 207 -24.77 7.67 -21.83
N SER A 208 -23.48 7.36 -22.03
CA SER A 208 -22.87 6.08 -21.62
C SER A 208 -22.36 6.09 -20.17
N LEU A 209 -22.29 7.26 -19.54
CA LEU A 209 -21.88 7.36 -18.14
C LEU A 209 -22.99 6.88 -17.20
N PRO A 210 -22.65 6.12 -16.15
CA PRO A 210 -23.58 5.85 -15.06
C PRO A 210 -24.17 7.15 -14.50
N LEU A 211 -25.49 7.27 -14.53
CA LEU A 211 -26.20 8.51 -14.23
C LEU A 211 -26.04 8.85 -12.74
N TYR A 212 -25.56 10.06 -12.45
CA TYR A 212 -25.55 10.59 -11.08
C TYR A 212 -26.71 11.57 -10.91
N ASN A 213 -27.63 11.24 -9.99
CA ASN A 213 -28.72 12.12 -9.60
C ASN A 213 -28.48 12.63 -8.17
N HIS A 214 -28.23 13.94 -8.03
CA HIS A 214 -28.02 14.56 -6.72
C HIS A 214 -29.28 14.57 -5.84
N ASN A 215 -30.47 14.30 -6.41
CA ASN A 215 -31.73 14.20 -5.68
C ASN A 215 -31.99 12.79 -5.12
N ASP A 216 -31.22 11.78 -5.52
CA ASP A 216 -31.28 10.45 -4.91
C ASP A 216 -30.62 10.55 -3.53
N LYS A 217 -31.45 10.87 -2.52
CA LYS A 217 -30.99 11.16 -1.17
C LYS A 217 -30.50 9.89 -0.49
N ILE A 218 -29.18 9.67 -0.52
CA ILE A 218 -28.52 8.90 0.55
C ILE A 218 -28.75 9.69 1.83
N CYS A 219 -29.54 9.13 2.75
CA CYS A 219 -29.80 9.75 4.04
C CYS A 219 -28.50 9.74 4.87
N THR A 220 -27.79 10.87 4.91
CA THR A 220 -26.56 11.01 5.70
C THR A 220 -26.85 11.13 7.19
N PHE A 221 -28.05 11.58 7.58
CA PHE A 221 -28.44 11.77 8.98
C PHE A 221 -29.90 11.34 9.23
N PRO A 222 -30.14 10.23 9.96
CA PRO A 222 -31.48 9.71 10.25
C PRO A 222 -32.33 10.65 11.13
N GLU A 223 -33.64 10.65 10.90
CA GLU A 223 -34.58 11.51 11.64
C GLU A 223 -34.69 11.14 13.13
N PHE A 224 -34.56 9.87 13.49
CA PHE A 224 -34.55 9.45 14.90
C PHE A 224 -33.43 10.13 15.69
N LEU A 225 -32.26 10.28 15.07
CA LEU A 225 -31.09 10.87 15.71
C LEU A 225 -31.26 12.38 15.88
N LYS A 226 -31.97 13.06 14.95
CA LYS A 226 -32.30 14.48 15.11
C LYS A 226 -33.23 14.69 16.31
N ASN A 227 -34.23 13.84 16.46
CA ASN A 227 -35.18 13.92 17.57
C ASN A 227 -34.50 13.70 18.92
N GLU A 228 -33.52 12.79 19.01
CA GLU A 228 -32.73 12.56 20.22
C GLU A 228 -31.77 13.72 20.53
N THR A 229 -31.09 14.28 19.52
CA THR A 229 -30.22 15.45 19.72
C THR A 229 -31.01 16.67 20.21
N ARG A 230 -32.23 16.89 19.68
CA ARG A 230 -33.13 17.95 20.18
C ARG A 230 -33.58 17.70 21.63
N SER A 231 -33.79 16.44 22.01
CA SER A 231 -34.25 16.06 23.36
C SER A 231 -33.13 16.10 24.41
N SER A 232 -31.87 15.92 24.00
CA SER A 232 -30.70 15.83 24.90
C SER A 232 -30.07 17.17 25.29
N LEU A 233 -30.55 18.29 24.74
CA LEU A 233 -30.24 19.66 25.20
C LEU A 233 -30.64 19.93 26.67
N LEU A 234 -31.25 18.95 27.36
CA LEU A 234 -31.83 19.04 28.70
C LEU A 234 -31.12 18.20 29.78
N LEU A 235 -29.99 17.53 29.52
CA LEU A 235 -29.38 16.59 30.49
C LEU A 235 -27.85 16.71 30.69
N ASP A 236 -27.46 16.64 31.97
CA ASP A 236 -26.13 16.81 32.58
C ASP A 236 -25.04 15.83 32.06
N SER A 237 -23.78 16.26 32.12
CA SER A 237 -22.65 15.78 31.30
C SER A 237 -21.57 14.96 32.04
N ARG A 238 -21.91 14.24 33.12
CA ARG A 238 -20.95 13.32 33.78
C ARG A 238 -21.00 11.94 33.15
N ARG A 239 -20.05 11.59 32.27
CA ARG A 239 -20.07 10.31 31.56
C ARG A 239 -18.69 9.68 31.42
N TYR A 240 -18.46 8.59 32.15
CA TYR A 240 -17.24 7.76 32.09
C TYR A 240 -15.92 8.51 32.35
N SER A 241 -14.78 7.82 32.30
CA SER A 241 -13.43 8.42 32.39
C SER A 241 -13.04 9.29 31.17
N TRP A 242 -14.03 9.79 30.42
CA TRP A 242 -13.94 10.67 29.27
C TRP A 242 -14.95 11.81 29.41
N ASN A 243 -14.51 12.99 29.84
CA ASN A 243 -15.41 14.12 30.02
C ASN A 243 -15.59 14.90 28.71
N ASN A 244 -16.84 15.22 28.36
CA ASN A 244 -17.20 16.05 27.21
C ASN A 244 -17.79 17.38 27.71
N PRO A 245 -16.97 18.33 28.17
CA PRO A 245 -17.49 19.59 28.67
C PRO A 245 -18.22 20.35 27.57
N VAL A 246 -19.44 20.78 27.87
CA VAL A 246 -20.29 21.53 26.94
C VAL A 246 -20.18 23.06 27.14
N SER A 247 -19.47 23.49 28.18
CA SER A 247 -19.19 24.90 28.49
C SER A 247 -17.73 25.12 28.87
N LEU A 248 -17.27 26.38 28.75
CA LEU A 248 -15.90 26.74 29.13
C LEU A 248 -15.70 26.61 30.64
N GLU A 249 -16.73 26.93 31.42
CA GLU A 249 -16.77 26.83 32.88
C GLU A 249 -16.61 25.37 33.34
N GLU A 250 -17.30 24.44 32.69
CA GLU A 250 -17.18 23.01 32.96
C GLU A 250 -15.79 22.48 32.59
N LEU A 251 -15.25 22.89 31.44
CA LEU A 251 -13.88 22.53 31.06
C LEU A 251 -12.86 23.06 32.07
N GLN A 252 -13.00 24.31 32.52
CA GLN A 252 -12.14 24.91 33.55
C GLN A 252 -12.24 24.18 34.88
N SER A 253 -13.46 23.80 35.30
CA SER A 253 -13.69 23.01 36.53
C SER A 253 -13.01 21.63 36.45
N LEU A 254 -13.11 20.95 35.32
CA LEU A 254 -12.46 19.66 35.08
C LEU A 254 -10.93 19.77 35.07
N LEU A 255 -10.38 20.87 34.55
CA LEU A 255 -8.95 21.12 34.57
C LEU A 255 -8.46 21.54 35.97
N GLY A 256 -9.26 22.30 36.73
CA GLY A 256 -8.94 22.79 38.08
C GLY A 256 -9.01 21.70 39.16
N SER A 257 -9.97 20.76 39.07
CA SER A 257 -10.10 19.63 40.01
C SER A 257 -8.90 18.66 40.03
N VAL A 258 -7.96 18.82 39.10
CA VAL A 258 -6.74 18.02 38.97
C VAL A 258 -5.58 18.58 39.80
N GLU A 259 -5.64 19.86 40.20
CA GLU A 259 -4.59 20.49 41.00
C GLU A 259 -4.63 20.06 42.49
N ASP A 260 -5.75 19.46 42.96
CA ASP A 260 -5.96 19.01 44.34
C ASP A 260 -5.38 17.60 44.67
N GLY A 261 -4.15 17.32 44.23
CA GLY A 261 -3.28 16.35 44.91
C GLY A 261 -3.40 14.85 44.58
N ASN A 262 -4.22 14.41 43.61
CA ASN A 262 -4.40 12.97 43.32
C ASN A 262 -3.57 12.41 42.14
N GLY A 263 -2.67 13.20 41.54
CA GLY A 263 -1.73 12.72 40.51
C GLY A 263 -2.34 12.32 39.15
N THR A 264 -3.65 12.44 38.95
CA THR A 264 -4.37 12.09 37.71
C THR A 264 -4.20 13.19 36.66
N ARG A 265 -3.37 12.98 35.63
CA ARG A 265 -3.22 13.95 34.52
C ARG A 265 -4.36 13.85 33.51
N VAL A 266 -5.19 14.89 33.42
CA VAL A 266 -6.22 15.04 32.37
C VAL A 266 -5.57 15.53 31.07
N LYS A 267 -6.02 15.00 29.92
CA LYS A 267 -5.57 15.43 28.59
C LYS A 267 -6.78 15.88 27.77
N VAL A 268 -6.70 17.09 27.20
CA VAL A 268 -7.69 17.57 26.25
C VAL A 268 -7.46 16.90 24.90
N VAL A 269 -8.49 16.27 24.35
CA VAL A 269 -8.46 15.59 23.05
C VAL A 269 -9.53 16.19 22.16
N VAL A 270 -9.14 16.71 20.99
CA VAL A 270 -10.06 17.26 19.99
C VAL A 270 -10.12 16.34 18.77
N GLY A 271 -9.20 16.50 17.79
CA GLY A 271 -9.20 15.69 16.56
C GLY A 271 -8.48 14.34 16.67
N ASN A 272 -7.79 14.08 17.79
CA ASN A 272 -6.96 12.88 18.01
C ASN A 272 -5.98 12.54 16.85
N THR A 273 -5.51 13.55 16.11
CA THR A 273 -4.65 13.38 14.93
C THR A 273 -3.19 13.04 15.27
N VAL A 274 -2.86 12.90 16.55
CA VAL A 274 -1.51 12.67 17.06
C VAL A 274 -1.41 11.27 17.65
N GLY A 275 -1.51 10.25 16.79
CA GLY A 275 -1.56 8.84 17.19
C GLY A 275 -0.25 8.25 17.75
N SER A 276 0.84 9.01 17.87
CA SER A 276 2.16 8.44 18.20
C SER A 276 3.07 9.28 19.11
N THR A 277 2.74 10.54 19.43
CA THR A 277 3.47 11.33 20.45
C THR A 277 2.59 12.47 20.94
N VAL A 278 1.94 12.34 22.09
CA VAL A 278 1.17 13.46 22.66
C VAL A 278 2.14 14.52 23.15
N ASN A 279 2.41 15.52 22.31
CA ASN A 279 3.05 16.75 22.76
C ASN A 279 2.07 17.46 23.69
N ILE A 280 2.55 17.67 24.92
CA ILE A 280 1.86 18.47 25.90
C ILE A 280 2.01 19.93 25.44
N MET A 281 0.92 20.56 24.97
CA MET A 281 0.86 22.02 25.02
C MET A 281 0.69 22.39 26.50
N ASN A 282 1.81 22.67 27.17
CA ASN A 282 1.78 23.31 28.47
C ASN A 282 1.48 24.79 28.24
N GLY A 283 0.30 25.24 28.65
CA GLY A 283 -0.05 26.65 28.82
C GLY A 283 -0.32 27.41 27.54
N LEU A 284 -1.61 27.64 27.24
CA LEU A 284 -2.01 28.92 26.66
C LEU A 284 -1.81 29.97 27.74
N LYS A 285 -0.64 30.61 27.77
CA LYS A 285 -0.60 32.01 28.20
C LYS A 285 -1.27 32.80 27.09
N SER A 286 -2.33 33.52 27.42
CA SER A 286 -2.84 34.58 26.56
C SER A 286 -1.80 35.72 26.55
N GLU A 287 -0.74 35.56 25.77
CA GLU A 287 -0.07 36.70 25.18
C GLU A 287 -0.64 36.84 23.77
N GLU A 288 -1.39 37.92 23.55
CA GLU A 288 -1.67 38.41 22.19
C GLU A 288 -0.32 38.76 21.53
N LEU A 289 0.31 37.77 20.91
CA LEU A 289 1.36 38.01 19.94
C LEU A 289 0.67 38.30 18.61
N THR A 290 0.48 39.57 18.31
CA THR A 290 0.06 40.01 16.99
C THR A 290 1.14 39.61 15.98
N LEU A 291 0.76 38.73 15.04
CA LEU A 291 1.56 38.28 13.90
C LEU A 291 2.09 39.45 13.01
N GLU A 292 1.65 40.67 13.28
CA GLU A 292 2.03 41.89 12.56
C GLU A 292 3.49 42.31 12.78
N GLU A 293 4.15 41.92 13.88
CA GLU A 293 5.55 42.31 14.13
C GLU A 293 6.58 41.51 13.30
N PHE A 294 6.19 40.37 12.70
CA PHE A 294 7.14 39.52 11.97
C PHE A 294 7.36 39.95 10.50
N PHE A 295 6.46 40.76 9.93
CA PHE A 295 6.42 41.02 8.47
C PHE A 295 6.79 42.44 8.03
N ARG A 296 7.32 43.29 8.91
CA ARG A 296 7.77 44.64 8.52
C ARG A 296 9.26 44.87 8.74
N ARG A 297 10.12 44.47 7.78
CA ARG A 297 11.35 45.21 7.44
C ARG A 297 11.74 45.08 5.96
N PRO A 298 12.35 46.11 5.35
CA PRO A 298 12.63 46.18 3.91
C PRO A 298 13.99 45.57 3.54
N GLU A 299 14.09 45.11 2.28
CA GLU A 299 15.27 44.62 1.56
C GLU A 299 16.12 43.52 2.25
N LEU A 300 15.92 42.27 1.80
CA LEU A 300 16.76 41.12 2.17
C LEU A 300 18.20 41.31 1.66
N ASP A 301 19.09 41.77 2.52
CA ASP A 301 20.53 41.87 2.23
C ASP A 301 21.29 40.55 2.52
N SER A 302 22.55 40.49 2.07
CA SER A 302 23.47 39.36 2.34
C SER A 302 23.67 39.09 3.84
N LYS A 303 23.47 40.09 4.71
CA LYS A 303 23.63 39.95 6.16
C LYS A 303 22.47 39.17 6.77
N THR A 304 21.24 39.36 6.30
CA THR A 304 20.05 38.61 6.76
C THR A 304 20.19 37.12 6.46
N ILE A 305 20.69 36.76 5.27
CA ILE A 305 20.98 35.37 4.90
C ILE A 305 22.04 34.75 5.81
N LYS A 306 23.12 35.49 6.10
CA LYS A 306 24.18 35.04 7.02
C LYS A 306 23.67 34.88 8.46
N LEU A 307 22.82 35.78 8.91
CA LEU A 307 22.22 35.76 10.25
C LEU A 307 21.35 34.50 10.43
N VAL A 308 20.46 34.22 9.48
CA VAL A 308 19.56 33.05 9.56
C VAL A 308 20.35 31.74 9.49
N ARG A 309 21.40 31.67 8.66
CA ARG A 309 22.32 30.51 8.66
C ARG A 309 23.06 30.33 9.99
N GLY A 310 23.34 31.42 10.72
CA GLY A 310 23.96 31.37 12.04
C GLY A 310 22.99 30.99 13.16
N ILE A 311 21.70 31.28 13.01
CA ILE A 311 20.66 31.00 14.02
C ILE A 311 20.06 29.61 13.85
N VAL A 312 19.81 29.17 12.61
CA VAL A 312 19.20 27.86 12.32
C VAL A 312 20.30 26.79 12.26
N VAL A 313 20.74 26.36 13.43
CA VAL A 313 21.70 25.25 13.59
C VAL A 313 20.92 23.97 13.90
N PRO A 314 20.92 22.96 13.01
CA PRO A 314 20.27 21.69 13.29
C PRO A 314 20.94 20.95 14.45
N ASP A 315 20.13 20.41 15.37
CA ASP A 315 20.63 19.57 16.47
C ASP A 315 21.28 18.27 15.96
N ASP A 316 22.18 17.71 16.78
CA ASP A 316 22.80 16.41 16.52
C ASP A 316 21.73 15.31 16.34
N GLY A 317 21.84 14.54 15.27
CA GLY A 317 20.87 13.53 14.88
C GLY A 317 19.77 14.02 13.92
N THR A 318 19.78 15.30 13.54
CA THR A 318 18.86 15.81 12.51
C THR A 318 19.16 15.19 11.14
N SER A 319 18.15 14.64 10.48
CA SER A 319 18.27 14.12 9.11
C SER A 319 18.52 15.25 8.10
N SER A 320 19.55 15.13 7.25
CA SER A 320 19.90 16.08 6.18
C SER A 320 20.07 17.53 6.68
N PRO A 321 20.99 17.78 7.63
CA PRO A 321 21.10 19.07 8.32
C PRO A 321 21.40 20.23 7.36
N ALA A 322 22.31 20.02 6.40
CA ALA A 322 22.64 21.02 5.38
C ALA A 322 21.43 21.43 4.52
N TYR A 323 20.57 20.47 4.16
CA TYR A 323 19.36 20.76 3.40
C TYR A 323 18.36 21.58 4.22
N ARG A 324 18.12 21.23 5.49
CA ARG A 324 17.20 21.97 6.36
C ARG A 324 17.65 23.40 6.63
N ALA A 325 18.95 23.60 6.88
CA ALA A 325 19.53 24.94 7.01
C ALA A 325 19.37 25.76 5.72
N SER A 326 19.58 25.13 4.55
CA SER A 326 19.33 25.78 3.26
C SER A 326 17.85 26.13 3.06
N LEU A 327 16.93 25.26 3.46
CA LEU A 327 15.49 25.46 3.29
C LEU A 327 14.98 26.65 4.11
N ALA A 328 15.45 26.82 5.35
CA ALA A 328 15.12 27.97 6.18
C ALA A 328 15.50 29.31 5.50
N VAL A 329 16.67 29.36 4.86
CA VAL A 329 17.11 30.51 4.06
C VAL A 329 16.26 30.67 2.80
N SER A 330 15.91 29.56 2.13
CA SER A 330 15.08 29.59 0.93
C SER A 330 13.67 30.10 1.20
N PHE A 331 13.07 29.80 2.36
CA PHE A 331 11.73 30.30 2.70
C PHE A 331 11.67 31.81 2.87
N LEU A 332 12.73 32.42 3.40
CA LEU A 332 12.86 33.88 3.49
C LEU A 332 12.92 34.55 2.12
N LEU A 333 13.40 33.84 1.09
CA LEU A 333 13.45 34.31 -0.29
C LEU A 333 12.16 34.03 -1.06
N SER A 334 11.34 33.05 -0.63
CA SER A 334 10.17 32.56 -1.39
C SER A 334 8.86 33.28 -1.11
N SER A 335 8.80 34.22 -0.14
CA SER A 335 7.61 35.03 0.18
C SER A 335 7.12 35.94 -0.95
N LEU A 336 7.74 35.89 -2.14
CA LEU A 336 7.44 36.69 -3.33
C LEU A 336 6.96 35.88 -4.57
N ALA A 337 6.76 34.56 -4.48
CA ALA A 337 6.40 33.74 -5.65
C ALA A 337 5.05 33.02 -5.49
N ILE A 338 4.11 33.32 -6.39
CA ILE A 338 2.82 32.65 -6.53
C ILE A 338 3.03 31.24 -7.11
N TRP A 339 2.40 30.24 -6.50
CA TRP A 339 2.45 28.84 -6.93
C TRP A 339 1.42 28.58 -8.03
N LEU A 340 1.85 28.00 -9.16
CA LEU A 340 0.93 27.42 -10.15
C LEU A 340 0.50 26.01 -9.72
N SER A 341 -0.79 25.71 -9.91
CA SER A 341 -1.37 24.37 -9.79
C SER A 341 -0.93 23.46 -10.95
N LEU A 342 -0.67 22.19 -10.64
CA LEU A 342 -0.44 21.12 -11.62
C LEU A 342 -1.80 20.59 -12.09
N ILE A 343 -2.04 20.61 -13.40
CA ILE A 343 -3.15 19.91 -14.06
C ILE A 343 -2.57 18.67 -14.73
N LEU A 344 -3.13 17.49 -14.47
CA LEU A 344 -2.75 16.25 -15.14
C LEU A 344 -3.59 16.08 -16.41
N ASN A 345 -2.98 16.23 -17.59
CA ASN A 345 -3.58 15.86 -18.87
C ASN A 345 -2.76 14.76 -19.55
N LEU A 346 -3.43 13.67 -19.95
CA LEU A 346 -2.78 12.52 -20.57
C LEU A 346 -3.72 11.81 -21.55
N MET A 347 -3.16 11.32 -22.65
CA MET A 347 -3.87 10.58 -23.70
C MET A 347 -3.32 9.14 -23.77
N MET A 348 -4.19 8.15 -23.60
CA MET A 348 -3.86 6.73 -23.78
C MET A 348 -4.31 6.27 -25.17
N VAL A 349 -3.54 5.41 -25.83
CA VAL A 349 -3.88 4.82 -27.14
C VAL A 349 -3.80 3.31 -27.04
N VAL A 350 -4.87 2.61 -27.43
CA VAL A 350 -4.95 1.14 -27.44
C VAL A 350 -5.44 0.69 -28.81
N GLU A 351 -4.72 -0.24 -29.43
CA GLU A 351 -5.16 -0.93 -30.64
C GLU A 351 -5.97 -2.16 -30.25
N LEU A 352 -7.20 -2.28 -30.79
CA LEU A 352 -8.09 -3.40 -30.52
C LEU A 352 -8.02 -4.42 -31.65
N ASN A 353 -7.80 -5.68 -31.31
CA ASN A 353 -7.92 -6.80 -32.24
C ASN A 353 -9.15 -7.64 -31.91
N ARG A 354 -10.04 -7.86 -32.88
CA ARG A 354 -11.26 -8.66 -32.72
C ARG A 354 -11.06 -10.17 -32.95
N GLN A 355 -9.89 -10.59 -33.44
CA GLN A 355 -9.59 -11.98 -33.77
C GLN A 355 -9.70 -12.93 -32.57
N TYR A 356 -9.45 -12.42 -31.35
CA TYR A 356 -9.42 -13.22 -30.12
C TYR A 356 -10.55 -12.85 -29.16
N HIS A 357 -11.68 -12.31 -29.63
CA HIS A 357 -12.76 -11.83 -28.76
C HIS A 357 -13.23 -12.88 -27.73
N PRO A 358 -13.42 -12.52 -26.43
CA PRO A 358 -13.39 -11.16 -25.84
C PRO A 358 -12.00 -10.71 -25.37
N VAL A 359 -10.94 -11.42 -25.77
CA VAL A 359 -9.58 -11.15 -25.29
C VAL A 359 -9.00 -9.92 -26.01
N GLY A 360 -8.40 -9.01 -25.22
CA GLY A 360 -7.91 -7.71 -25.69
C GLY A 360 -8.94 -6.59 -25.57
N GLU A 361 -10.20 -6.91 -25.22
CA GLU A 361 -11.20 -5.88 -24.92
C GLU A 361 -10.94 -5.22 -23.56
N PRO A 362 -11.16 -3.90 -23.45
CA PRO A 362 -10.92 -3.14 -22.23
C PRO A 362 -12.09 -3.24 -21.25
N ILE A 363 -12.39 -4.45 -20.82
CA ILE A 363 -13.48 -4.69 -19.89
C ILE A 363 -13.11 -4.18 -18.48
N ALA A 364 -14.13 -3.79 -17.72
CA ALA A 364 -13.95 -3.48 -16.32
C ALA A 364 -13.33 -4.68 -15.59
N LYS A 365 -12.43 -4.42 -14.64
CA LYS A 365 -11.76 -5.49 -13.91
C LYS A 365 -12.80 -6.29 -13.12
N SER A 366 -12.74 -7.62 -13.22
CA SER A 366 -13.60 -8.53 -12.46
C SER A 366 -13.50 -8.22 -10.96
N GLY A 367 -14.64 -7.87 -10.35
CA GLY A 367 -14.74 -7.50 -8.94
C GLY A 367 -14.37 -6.05 -8.60
N ALA A 368 -14.12 -5.16 -9.56
CA ALA A 368 -13.82 -3.75 -9.28
C ALA A 368 -14.96 -3.01 -8.59
N ALA A 369 -16.21 -3.24 -8.99
CA ALA A 369 -17.38 -2.70 -8.29
C ALA A 369 -17.45 -3.17 -6.83
N LEU A 370 -17.20 -4.47 -6.58
CA LEU A 370 -17.12 -5.03 -5.22
C LEU A 370 -15.98 -4.42 -4.39
N GLN A 371 -14.87 -4.07 -5.03
CA GLN A 371 -13.76 -3.37 -4.37
C GLN A 371 -14.17 -1.95 -3.98
N ALA A 372 -14.93 -1.25 -4.84
CA ALA A 372 -15.42 0.08 -4.57
C ALA A 372 -16.50 0.10 -3.48
N SER A 373 -17.47 -0.83 -3.54
CA SER A 373 -18.56 -0.98 -2.55
C SER A 373 -18.12 -1.56 -1.22
N GLY A 374 -16.86 -2.02 -1.09
CA GLY A 374 -16.34 -2.62 0.15
C GLY A 374 -16.65 -4.11 0.33
N GLU A 375 -17.42 -4.72 -0.57
CA GLU A 375 -17.82 -6.15 -0.54
C GLU A 375 -16.68 -7.13 -0.91
N ALA A 376 -15.59 -6.63 -1.51
CA ALA A 376 -14.40 -7.43 -1.75
C ALA A 376 -13.71 -7.81 -0.43
N VAL A 377 -13.86 -9.08 -0.03
CA VAL A 377 -13.25 -9.68 1.18
C VAL A 377 -11.74 -9.87 1.05
N TYR A 378 -10.95 -9.27 1.94
CA TYR A 378 -9.54 -9.58 2.18
C TYR A 378 -9.37 -10.45 3.43
N VAL A 379 -8.17 -10.90 3.77
CA VAL A 379 -7.98 -11.88 4.85
C VAL A 379 -8.47 -11.36 6.19
N ASP A 380 -8.20 -10.09 6.51
CA ASP A 380 -8.67 -9.49 7.76
C ASP A 380 -10.19 -9.22 7.77
N ASP A 381 -10.85 -9.25 6.61
CA ASP A 381 -12.31 -9.08 6.53
C ASP A 381 -13.06 -10.40 6.80
N ILE A 382 -12.35 -11.54 6.81
CA ILE A 382 -12.94 -12.84 7.13
C ILE A 382 -13.44 -12.80 8.59
N PRO A 383 -14.73 -13.11 8.86
CA PRO A 383 -15.25 -13.17 10.21
C PRO A 383 -14.41 -14.07 11.10
N SER A 384 -14.10 -13.60 12.31
CA SER A 384 -13.39 -14.41 13.30
C SER A 384 -14.25 -15.61 13.68
N PRO A 385 -13.69 -16.84 13.68
CA PRO A 385 -14.33 -17.96 14.36
C PRO A 385 -14.49 -17.68 15.86
N MET A 386 -15.36 -18.43 16.54
CA MET A 386 -15.53 -18.31 17.99
C MET A 386 -14.19 -18.57 18.71
N ASN A 387 -13.92 -17.82 19.78
CA ASN A 387 -12.70 -17.91 20.59
C ASN A 387 -11.39 -17.68 19.81
N CYS A 388 -11.43 -17.00 18.66
CA CYS A 388 -10.25 -16.61 17.91
C CYS A 388 -9.34 -15.68 18.72
N LEU A 389 -8.04 -15.99 18.77
CA LEU A 389 -7.00 -15.19 19.39
C LEU A 389 -6.26 -14.35 18.35
N HIS A 390 -5.46 -13.39 18.82
CA HIS A 390 -4.72 -12.45 18.00
C HIS A 390 -3.24 -12.44 18.35
N GLY A 391 -2.39 -12.26 17.34
CA GLY A 391 -0.95 -12.31 17.49
C GLY A 391 -0.24 -11.02 17.13
N ALA A 392 0.90 -10.77 17.78
CA ALA A 392 1.83 -9.71 17.42
C ALA A 392 3.29 -10.18 17.60
N PHE A 393 4.18 -9.71 16.72
CA PHE A 393 5.60 -10.06 16.81
C PHE A 393 6.35 -9.17 17.78
N ILE A 394 7.21 -9.79 18.58
CA ILE A 394 8.32 -9.13 19.27
C ILE A 394 9.56 -9.36 18.42
N TYR A 395 10.21 -8.28 18.01
CA TYR A 395 11.37 -8.31 17.11
C TYR A 395 12.59 -7.65 17.75
N SER A 396 13.76 -7.91 17.18
CA SER A 396 15.01 -7.37 17.70
C SER A 396 15.19 -5.89 17.43
N THR A 397 15.70 -5.15 18.42
CA THR A 397 16.14 -3.76 18.27
C THR A 397 17.66 -3.65 18.13
N LYS A 398 18.38 -4.77 18.11
CA LYS A 398 19.85 -4.83 17.99
C LYS A 398 20.25 -5.54 16.69
N PRO A 399 21.26 -5.05 15.97
CA PRO A 399 21.73 -5.67 14.74
C PRO A 399 22.45 -7.00 14.97
N TYR A 400 23.07 -7.19 16.13
CA TYR A 400 23.65 -8.47 16.55
C TYR A 400 23.76 -8.49 18.07
N ALA A 401 23.17 -9.49 18.72
CA ALA A 401 23.18 -9.64 20.18
C ALA A 401 22.74 -11.06 20.59
N ARG A 402 23.15 -11.51 21.77
CA ARG A 402 22.56 -12.67 22.43
C ARG A 402 21.27 -12.25 23.13
N VAL A 403 20.21 -13.04 23.03
CA VAL A 403 18.93 -12.78 23.72
C VAL A 403 18.92 -13.55 25.05
N LYS A 404 18.94 -12.86 26.18
CA LYS A 404 18.88 -13.49 27.52
C LYS A 404 17.45 -13.85 27.94
N GLY A 405 16.48 -13.07 27.46
CA GLY A 405 15.07 -13.29 27.75
C GLY A 405 14.21 -12.10 27.36
N ILE A 406 12.90 -12.29 27.50
CA ILE A 406 11.89 -11.25 27.28
C ILE A 406 11.20 -11.00 28.61
N LYS A 407 11.13 -9.73 29.02
CA LYS A 407 10.38 -9.28 30.20
C LYS A 407 9.35 -8.26 29.76
N PHE A 408 8.22 -8.17 30.45
CA PHE A 408 7.25 -7.10 30.24
C PHE A 408 7.44 -6.02 31.30
N LYS A 409 7.20 -4.75 30.94
CA LYS A 409 7.29 -3.65 31.91
C LYS A 409 6.30 -3.87 33.06
N PRO A 410 6.67 -3.65 34.35
CA PRO A 410 5.94 -4.16 35.52
C PRO A 410 4.51 -3.65 35.77
N LYS A 411 3.99 -2.70 34.99
CA LYS A 411 2.76 -1.96 35.34
C LYS A 411 1.56 -2.12 34.40
N SER A 412 1.58 -2.98 33.38
CA SER A 412 0.54 -2.85 32.35
C SER A 412 0.45 -3.99 31.33
N LEU A 413 0.76 -5.25 31.68
CA LEU A 413 0.41 -6.32 30.73
C LEU A 413 -1.13 -6.42 30.69
N PRO A 414 -1.78 -6.34 29.51
CA PRO A 414 -3.22 -6.52 29.44
C PRO A 414 -3.61 -7.91 29.95
N ASP A 415 -4.70 -8.02 30.72
CA ASP A 415 -5.19 -9.30 31.25
C ASP A 415 -5.49 -10.32 30.14
N GLY A 416 -5.77 -9.85 28.93
CA GLY A 416 -6.06 -10.67 27.75
C GLY A 416 -4.85 -11.37 27.11
N VAL A 417 -3.62 -11.15 27.59
CA VAL A 417 -2.43 -11.82 27.05
C VAL A 417 -2.39 -13.29 27.50
N SER A 418 -2.46 -14.21 26.53
CA SER A 418 -2.62 -15.64 26.77
C SER A 418 -1.30 -16.41 26.70
N SER A 419 -0.38 -16.06 25.79
CA SER A 419 0.83 -16.85 25.56
C SER A 419 1.94 -16.05 24.89
N LEU A 420 3.18 -16.49 25.10
CA LEU A 420 4.37 -16.04 24.38
C LEU A 420 5.01 -17.25 23.71
N ILE A 421 5.15 -17.19 22.39
CA ILE A 421 5.66 -18.30 21.56
C ILE A 421 7.02 -17.89 21.00
N SER A 422 8.00 -18.76 21.11
CA SER A 422 9.40 -18.56 20.70
C SER A 422 9.89 -19.75 19.87
N PHE A 423 11.17 -19.74 19.47
CA PHE A 423 11.77 -20.89 18.78
C PHE A 423 11.70 -22.20 19.59
N LYS A 424 11.61 -22.12 20.93
CA LYS A 424 11.52 -23.29 21.82
C LYS A 424 10.17 -24.00 21.75
N ASP A 425 9.18 -23.33 21.20
CA ASP A 425 7.79 -23.81 21.10
C ASP A 425 7.50 -24.47 19.75
N ILE A 426 8.49 -24.52 18.86
CA ILE A 426 8.37 -25.10 17.52
C ILE A 426 8.50 -26.63 17.65
N PRO A 427 7.46 -27.40 17.27
CA PRO A 427 7.51 -28.87 17.34
C PRO A 427 8.33 -29.50 16.20
N GLY A 428 8.40 -28.86 15.04
CA GLY A 428 9.19 -29.30 13.89
C GLY A 428 10.50 -28.52 13.77
N GLU A 429 10.76 -27.97 12.58
CA GLU A 429 11.97 -27.20 12.27
C GLU A 429 11.75 -25.71 12.48
N ASN A 430 12.73 -24.98 13.04
CA ASN A 430 12.66 -23.52 13.12
C ASN A 430 12.83 -22.88 11.73
N ILE A 431 11.74 -22.85 10.95
CA ILE A 431 11.68 -22.37 9.57
C ILE A 431 10.55 -21.35 9.42
N GLY A 432 10.89 -20.14 8.97
CA GLY A 432 9.95 -19.06 8.71
C GLY A 432 9.75 -18.78 7.23
N SER A 433 10.76 -19.05 6.41
CA SER A 433 10.65 -18.97 4.96
C SER A 433 11.61 -19.94 4.28
N LYS A 434 11.30 -20.26 3.01
CA LYS A 434 12.08 -21.17 2.17
C LYS A 434 12.18 -20.63 0.75
N THR A 435 13.37 -20.65 0.19
CA THR A 435 13.62 -20.44 -1.25
C THR A 435 14.47 -21.59 -1.80
N ILE A 436 14.79 -21.54 -3.09
CA ILE A 436 15.77 -22.46 -3.69
C ILE A 436 17.21 -22.23 -3.18
N PHE A 437 17.46 -21.12 -2.48
CA PHE A 437 18.78 -20.74 -1.95
C PHE A 437 18.95 -21.04 -0.46
N GLY A 438 17.94 -21.66 0.16
CA GLY A 438 17.98 -22.06 1.57
C GLY A 438 16.75 -21.64 2.35
N ILE A 439 16.88 -21.72 3.66
CA ILE A 439 15.82 -21.43 4.64
C ILE A 439 16.21 -20.23 5.50
N GLU A 440 15.22 -19.51 6.00
CA GLU A 440 15.38 -18.51 7.05
C GLU A 440 14.57 -18.94 8.28
N PRO A 441 15.11 -18.82 9.50
CA PRO A 441 14.41 -19.24 10.70
C PRO A 441 13.17 -18.37 10.99
N LEU A 442 12.15 -18.97 11.63
CA LEU A 442 10.94 -18.27 12.01
C LEU A 442 11.21 -17.27 13.13
N PHE A 443 11.93 -17.72 14.16
CA PHE A 443 12.38 -16.91 15.28
C PHE A 443 13.90 -16.98 15.40
N ALA A 444 14.50 -15.90 15.91
CA ALA A 444 15.86 -15.92 16.41
C ALA A 444 16.00 -17.05 17.45
N ASP A 445 17.12 -17.75 17.37
CA ASP A 445 17.58 -18.70 18.38
C ASP A 445 18.14 -17.91 19.58
N ASP A 446 19.24 -18.36 20.18
CA ASP A 446 19.91 -17.61 21.25
C ASP A 446 20.51 -16.27 20.77
N PHE A 447 20.59 -16.03 19.45
CA PHE A 447 21.17 -14.82 18.86
C PHE A 447 20.25 -14.15 17.84
N THR A 448 20.04 -12.85 18.04
CA THR A 448 19.55 -11.98 16.97
C THR A 448 20.71 -11.55 16.08
N ARG A 449 20.48 -11.52 14.77
CA ARG A 449 21.46 -11.25 13.70
C ARG A 449 21.08 -10.07 12.82
N CYS A 450 19.92 -9.44 13.05
CA CYS A 450 19.59 -8.14 12.48
C CYS A 450 18.52 -7.42 13.30
N ALA A 451 18.49 -6.09 13.22
CA ALA A 451 17.37 -5.33 13.75
C ALA A 451 16.12 -5.65 12.91
N GLY A 452 15.01 -5.98 13.58
CA GLY A 452 13.79 -6.47 12.96
C GLY A 452 13.66 -7.99 12.88
N GLN A 453 14.68 -8.78 13.27
CA GLN A 453 14.52 -10.24 13.32
C GLN A 453 13.45 -10.63 14.35
N TYR A 454 12.53 -11.51 13.97
CA TYR A 454 11.52 -12.04 14.89
C TYR A 454 12.18 -12.78 16.05
N ILE A 455 11.76 -12.51 17.29
CA ILE A 455 12.27 -13.19 18.49
C ILE A 455 11.17 -14.06 19.09
N ALA A 456 9.96 -13.52 19.18
CA ALA A 456 8.81 -14.20 19.72
C ALA A 456 7.49 -13.67 19.12
N PHE A 457 6.41 -14.38 19.38
CA PHE A 457 5.06 -14.07 18.99
C PHE A 457 4.16 -14.08 20.23
N VAL A 458 3.67 -12.91 20.61
CA VAL A 458 2.73 -12.78 21.74
C VAL A 458 1.31 -12.99 21.23
N VAL A 459 0.52 -13.75 21.98
CA VAL A 459 -0.86 -14.09 21.65
C VAL A 459 -1.77 -13.54 22.73
N ALA A 460 -2.85 -12.85 22.34
CA ALA A 460 -3.85 -12.27 23.21
C ALA A 460 -5.27 -12.49 22.67
N ASP A 461 -6.29 -12.17 23.46
CA ASP A 461 -7.71 -12.18 23.09
C ASP A 461 -8.07 -11.20 21.96
N THR A 462 -7.43 -10.01 21.91
CA THR A 462 -7.65 -8.97 20.90
C THR A 462 -6.34 -8.55 20.24
N GLN A 463 -6.40 -8.05 18.99
CA GLN A 463 -5.21 -7.54 18.31
C GLN A 463 -4.57 -6.37 19.06
N LYS A 464 -5.41 -5.51 19.67
CA LYS A 464 -4.96 -4.39 20.49
C LYS A 464 -4.15 -4.85 21.71
N HIS A 465 -4.61 -5.87 22.43
CA HIS A 465 -3.86 -6.42 23.55
C HIS A 465 -2.54 -7.07 23.10
N ALA A 466 -2.53 -7.78 21.95
CA ALA A 466 -1.32 -8.34 21.38
C ALA A 466 -0.30 -7.24 21.02
N ASP A 467 -0.74 -6.19 20.32
CA ASP A 467 0.11 -5.05 19.94
C ASP A 467 0.63 -4.29 21.17
N MET A 468 -0.21 -4.07 22.18
CA MET A 468 0.21 -3.45 23.45
C MET A 468 1.26 -4.29 24.16
N ALA A 469 1.05 -5.62 24.26
CA ALA A 469 1.99 -6.53 24.88
C ALA A 469 3.34 -6.54 24.14
N ALA A 470 3.32 -6.58 22.80
CA ALA A 470 4.54 -6.51 21.99
C ALA A 470 5.30 -5.19 22.20
N ASN A 471 4.59 -4.06 22.31
CA ASN A 471 5.21 -2.75 22.57
C ASN A 471 5.77 -2.61 24.01
N LEU A 472 5.20 -3.34 24.98
CA LEU A 472 5.66 -3.36 26.37
C LEU A 472 6.79 -4.36 26.62
N ALA A 473 7.05 -5.25 25.66
CA ALA A 473 8.14 -6.22 25.74
C ALA A 473 9.51 -5.50 25.77
N VAL A 474 10.31 -5.88 26.74
CA VAL A 474 11.71 -5.47 26.91
C VAL A 474 12.55 -6.72 26.73
N VAL A 475 13.32 -6.74 25.65
CA VAL A 475 14.26 -7.82 25.35
C VAL A 475 15.58 -7.51 26.03
N ASP A 476 16.05 -8.44 26.86
CA ASP A 476 17.36 -8.36 27.51
C ASP A 476 18.44 -8.88 26.55
N TYR A 477 19.40 -8.01 26.22
CA TYR A 477 20.44 -8.28 25.24
C TYR A 477 21.81 -8.36 25.90
N ASP A 478 22.60 -9.38 25.54
CA ASP A 478 24.05 -9.34 25.71
C ASP A 478 24.74 -8.91 24.42
N VAL A 479 25.55 -7.87 24.50
CA VAL A 479 26.41 -7.41 23.40
C VAL A 479 27.90 -7.61 23.72
N GLY A 480 28.23 -8.10 24.91
CA GLY A 480 29.61 -8.33 25.33
C GLY A 480 30.26 -9.48 24.56
N ASN A 481 31.53 -9.33 24.19
CA ASN A 481 32.35 -10.35 23.53
C ASN A 481 31.79 -10.85 22.18
N LEU A 482 31.00 -10.04 21.48
CA LEU A 482 30.53 -10.32 20.13
C LEU A 482 31.31 -9.49 19.10
N GLU A 483 31.50 -10.05 17.91
CA GLU A 483 32.03 -9.28 16.79
C GLU A 483 31.09 -8.14 16.41
N PRO A 484 31.62 -6.97 15.97
CA PRO A 484 30.77 -5.88 15.50
C PRO A 484 29.87 -6.29 14.33
N PRO A 485 28.63 -5.77 14.25
CA PRO A 485 27.72 -6.05 13.15
C PRO A 485 28.23 -5.42 11.84
N ILE A 486 28.03 -6.13 10.74
CA ILE A 486 28.30 -5.66 9.38
C ILE A 486 27.11 -4.82 8.91
N LEU A 487 27.25 -3.50 8.88
CA LEU A 487 26.16 -2.57 8.53
C LEU A 487 26.33 -1.87 7.18
N SER A 488 27.47 -2.04 6.50
CA SER A 488 27.71 -1.51 5.17
C SER A 488 28.21 -2.59 4.22
N VAL A 489 28.06 -2.35 2.92
CA VAL A 489 28.57 -3.28 1.90
C VAL A 489 30.10 -3.26 1.84
N GLU A 490 30.72 -2.12 2.16
CA GLU A 490 32.17 -1.99 2.27
C GLU A 490 32.74 -2.84 3.42
N GLU A 491 32.03 -2.86 4.55
CA GLU A 491 32.35 -3.75 5.68
C GLU A 491 32.22 -5.22 5.28
N ALA A 492 31.13 -5.56 4.57
CA ALA A 492 30.92 -6.92 4.08
C ALA A 492 32.05 -7.36 3.16
N VAL A 493 32.54 -6.46 2.29
CA VAL A 493 33.70 -6.74 1.43
C VAL A 493 34.97 -6.96 2.25
N ARG A 494 35.26 -6.09 3.22
CA ARG A 494 36.47 -6.22 4.06
C ARG A 494 36.51 -7.53 4.86
N ARG A 495 35.35 -8.03 5.25
CA ARG A 495 35.17 -9.27 6.02
C ARG A 495 34.81 -10.48 5.18
N SER A 496 34.83 -10.36 3.85
CA SER A 496 34.45 -11.42 2.91
C SER A 496 33.06 -12.05 3.20
N SER A 497 32.12 -11.24 3.65
CA SER A 497 30.76 -11.65 4.03
C SER A 497 29.81 -11.55 2.83
N PHE A 498 29.70 -12.65 2.08
CA PHE A 498 28.89 -12.73 0.86
C PHE A 498 27.96 -13.95 0.87
N PHE A 499 26.91 -13.89 0.07
CA PHE A 499 26.17 -15.08 -0.35
C PHE A 499 26.78 -15.64 -1.63
N GLU A 500 26.88 -16.97 -1.70
CA GLU A 500 27.31 -17.63 -2.92
C GLU A 500 26.26 -17.48 -4.02
N VAL A 501 26.73 -17.17 -5.23
CA VAL A 501 25.90 -17.06 -6.43
C VAL A 501 26.15 -18.30 -7.28
N PRO A 502 25.15 -19.17 -7.49
CA PRO A 502 25.30 -20.33 -8.35
C PRO A 502 25.75 -19.94 -9.76
N SER A 503 26.59 -20.77 -10.37
CA SER A 503 27.24 -20.48 -11.67
C SER A 503 26.25 -20.19 -12.81
N ILE A 504 25.05 -20.76 -12.78
CA ILE A 504 23.98 -20.49 -13.75
C ILE A 504 23.50 -19.02 -13.70
N PHE A 505 23.61 -18.37 -12.55
CA PHE A 505 23.26 -16.96 -12.36
C PHE A 505 24.45 -16.01 -12.50
N ASN A 506 25.66 -16.54 -12.71
CA ASN A 506 26.84 -15.71 -12.96
C ASN A 506 26.81 -15.19 -14.40
N PRO A 507 26.75 -13.86 -14.59
CA PRO A 507 26.74 -13.32 -15.93
C PRO A 507 28.12 -13.44 -16.59
N LYS A 508 28.12 -13.59 -17.93
CA LYS A 508 29.34 -13.63 -18.75
C LYS A 508 29.78 -12.23 -19.18
N LYS A 509 31.08 -11.95 -19.05
CA LYS A 509 31.73 -10.73 -19.57
C LYS A 509 31.72 -10.72 -21.10
N VAL A 510 31.80 -9.54 -21.71
CA VAL A 510 31.76 -9.34 -23.16
C VAL A 510 32.97 -8.50 -23.57
N GLY A 511 33.74 -8.95 -24.57
CA GLY A 511 34.90 -8.21 -25.08
C GLY A 511 36.07 -8.09 -24.09
N ASP A 512 37.08 -7.32 -24.49
CA ASP A 512 38.26 -7.01 -23.67
C ASP A 512 38.19 -5.56 -23.17
N PHE A 513 37.98 -5.41 -21.86
CA PHE A 513 37.84 -4.11 -21.22
C PHE A 513 39.09 -3.23 -21.36
N SER A 514 40.29 -3.80 -21.21
CA SER A 514 41.55 -3.05 -21.30
C SER A 514 41.74 -2.50 -22.72
N ARG A 515 41.44 -3.32 -23.73
CA ARG A 515 41.46 -2.88 -25.13
C ARG A 515 40.43 -1.79 -25.40
N GLY A 516 39.17 -1.96 -24.99
CA GLY A 516 38.13 -0.97 -25.21
C GLY A 516 38.41 0.37 -24.50
N MET A 517 39.04 0.34 -23.31
CA MET A 517 39.51 1.54 -22.62
C MET A 517 40.71 2.20 -23.31
N ALA A 518 41.60 1.43 -23.94
CA ALA A 518 42.72 1.98 -24.71
C ALA A 518 42.22 2.70 -25.98
N GLU A 519 41.19 2.16 -26.63
CA GLU A 519 40.56 2.72 -27.82
C GLU A 519 39.69 3.96 -27.53
N ALA A 520 39.35 4.28 -26.26
CA ALA A 520 38.50 5.41 -25.92
C ALA A 520 39.19 6.79 -26.08
N ASP A 521 38.46 7.79 -26.56
CA ASP A 521 38.95 9.18 -26.63
C ASP A 521 38.85 9.87 -25.26
N HIS A 522 37.76 9.61 -24.53
CA HIS A 522 37.45 10.15 -23.21
C HIS A 522 37.26 9.01 -22.21
N LYS A 523 37.70 9.22 -20.97
CA LYS A 523 37.70 8.18 -19.93
C LYS A 523 37.24 8.74 -18.60
N ILE A 524 36.31 8.05 -17.96
CA ILE A 524 35.98 8.22 -16.54
C ILE A 524 36.54 6.99 -15.84
N LEU A 525 37.55 7.18 -15.00
CA LEU A 525 38.25 6.05 -14.37
C LEU A 525 37.53 5.53 -13.13
N SER A 526 36.78 6.38 -12.44
CA SER A 526 35.98 5.98 -11.29
C SER A 526 34.90 7.00 -10.99
N ALA A 527 33.65 6.57 -10.98
CA ALA A 527 32.51 7.33 -10.50
C ALA A 527 31.58 6.41 -9.70
N GLU A 528 30.86 6.98 -8.73
CA GLU A 528 30.02 6.22 -7.79
C GLU A 528 28.54 6.61 -7.93
N ILE A 529 27.66 5.60 -7.88
CA ILE A 529 26.22 5.73 -7.78
C ILE A 529 25.75 4.91 -6.58
N LYS A 530 24.93 5.52 -5.72
CA LYS A 530 24.24 4.84 -4.62
C LYS A 530 22.75 4.75 -4.92
N LEU A 531 22.21 3.54 -4.88
CA LEU A 531 20.79 3.27 -5.00
C LEU A 531 20.23 2.90 -3.62
N GLY A 532 19.29 3.70 -3.13
CA GLY A 532 18.61 3.46 -1.86
C GLY A 532 17.65 2.27 -1.91
N SER A 533 17.29 1.77 -0.74
CA SER A 533 16.24 0.74 -0.60
C SER A 533 14.85 1.35 -0.85
N GLN A 534 13.86 0.48 -1.03
CA GLN A 534 12.47 0.87 -1.29
C GLN A 534 11.51 -0.05 -0.54
N TYR A 535 10.58 0.52 0.22
CA TYR A 535 9.50 -0.22 0.85
C TYR A 535 8.41 -0.61 -0.16
N TYR A 536 7.79 -1.78 0.06
CA TYR A 536 6.68 -2.28 -0.76
C TYR A 536 5.47 -1.35 -0.70
N PHE A 537 5.05 -1.03 0.52
CA PHE A 537 3.89 -0.20 0.82
C PHE A 537 2.61 -0.72 0.14
N TYR A 538 2.44 -2.05 0.09
CA TYR A 538 1.15 -2.65 -0.23
C TYR A 538 0.10 -2.16 0.78
N MET A 539 -1.12 -1.94 0.31
CA MET A 539 -2.14 -1.27 1.11
C MET A 539 -2.68 -2.23 2.20
N GLU A 540 -2.86 -3.52 1.88
CA GLU A 540 -3.07 -4.56 2.90
C GLU A 540 -1.71 -5.01 3.46
N THR A 541 -1.48 -4.89 4.76
CA THR A 541 -0.24 -5.40 5.40
C THR A 541 -0.20 -6.93 5.41
N GLN A 542 0.92 -7.52 5.83
CA GLN A 542 1.01 -8.97 5.99
C GLN A 542 -0.06 -9.45 6.97
N THR A 543 -0.91 -10.38 6.53
CA THR A 543 -2.11 -10.82 7.26
C THR A 543 -2.32 -12.31 7.11
N ALA A 544 -2.69 -12.99 8.21
CA ALA A 544 -3.03 -14.40 8.23
C ALA A 544 -4.10 -14.74 9.26
N LEU A 545 -4.91 -15.76 8.99
CA LEU A 545 -5.85 -16.40 9.90
C LEU A 545 -5.64 -17.92 9.80
N ALA A 546 -5.25 -18.55 10.90
CA ALA A 546 -5.06 -19.98 11.00
C ALA A 546 -6.16 -20.60 11.87
N ILE A 547 -6.75 -21.69 11.39
CA ILE A 547 -7.88 -22.39 12.00
C ILE A 547 -7.49 -23.86 12.12
N PRO A 548 -7.28 -24.39 13.33
CA PRO A 548 -7.11 -25.81 13.55
C PRO A 548 -8.36 -26.57 13.11
N ASP A 549 -8.17 -27.75 12.54
CA ASP A 549 -9.22 -28.62 12.01
C ASP A 549 -9.07 -30.04 12.61
N GLU A 550 -9.97 -30.96 12.24
CA GLU A 550 -9.90 -32.37 12.64
C GLU A 550 -8.61 -33.06 12.16
N ASP A 551 -8.28 -34.22 12.73
CA ASP A 551 -7.11 -35.02 12.33
C ASP A 551 -5.75 -34.30 12.35
N ASN A 552 -5.59 -33.33 13.25
CA ASN A 552 -4.41 -32.46 13.32
C ASN A 552 -4.17 -31.68 12.02
N CYS A 553 -5.22 -31.40 11.26
CA CYS A 553 -5.15 -30.53 10.10
C CYS A 553 -5.20 -29.05 10.51
N ILE A 554 -4.74 -28.19 9.61
CA ILE A 554 -4.81 -26.74 9.80
C ILE A 554 -5.09 -26.01 8.49
N GLY A 555 -6.15 -25.19 8.51
CA GLY A 555 -6.49 -24.27 7.44
C GLY A 555 -5.89 -22.90 7.69
N VAL A 556 -5.21 -22.32 6.71
CA VAL A 556 -4.56 -21.01 6.81
C VAL A 556 -4.98 -20.12 5.67
N TYR A 557 -5.74 -19.07 5.99
CA TYR A 557 -6.01 -17.97 5.08
C TYR A 557 -4.86 -16.98 5.17
N SER A 558 -4.19 -16.69 4.05
CA SER A 558 -3.03 -15.80 4.06
C SER A 558 -3.02 -14.86 2.86
N SER A 559 -2.58 -13.63 3.12
CA SER A 559 -2.33 -12.62 2.10
C SER A 559 -0.93 -12.84 1.52
N ILE A 560 -0.81 -13.78 0.58
CA ILE A 560 0.47 -14.31 0.08
C ILE A 560 0.45 -14.53 -1.44
N GLN A 561 1.60 -14.39 -2.11
CA GLN A 561 1.75 -14.64 -3.56
C GLN A 561 2.10 -16.09 -3.89
N CYS A 562 2.69 -16.81 -2.94
CA CYS A 562 3.21 -18.18 -3.09
C CYS A 562 2.66 -19.08 -1.95
N PRO A 563 1.35 -19.36 -1.92
CA PRO A 563 0.73 -20.16 -0.86
C PRO A 563 1.32 -21.58 -0.74
N GLU A 564 1.83 -22.16 -1.82
CA GLU A 564 2.48 -23.48 -1.87
C GLU A 564 3.78 -23.55 -1.06
N TYR A 565 4.57 -22.46 -1.06
CA TYR A 565 5.77 -22.40 -0.23
C TYR A 565 5.41 -22.17 1.24
N ALA A 566 4.37 -21.38 1.53
CA ALA A 566 3.87 -21.28 2.90
C ALA A 566 3.34 -22.62 3.40
N HIS A 567 2.62 -23.38 2.59
CA HIS A 567 2.13 -24.71 2.92
C HIS A 567 3.27 -25.62 3.38
N SER A 568 4.31 -25.78 2.58
CA SER A 568 5.47 -26.63 2.94
C SER A 568 6.27 -26.07 4.12
N THR A 569 6.35 -24.74 4.27
CA THR A 569 6.99 -24.08 5.42
C THR A 569 6.23 -24.35 6.72
N ILE A 570 4.90 -24.23 6.69
CA ILE A 570 4.02 -24.52 7.83
C ILE A 570 4.12 -25.98 8.22
N SER A 571 4.00 -26.91 7.27
CA SER A 571 4.12 -28.35 7.51
C SER A 571 5.43 -28.69 8.24
N ARG A 572 6.57 -28.19 7.74
CA ARG A 572 7.88 -28.41 8.37
C ARG A 572 8.03 -27.76 9.74
N CYS A 573 7.50 -26.55 9.92
CA CYS A 573 7.52 -25.86 11.21
C CYS A 573 6.68 -26.59 12.27
N LEU A 574 5.50 -27.09 11.87
CA LEU A 574 4.60 -27.83 12.76
C LEU A 574 5.00 -29.31 12.95
N GLY A 575 5.89 -29.84 12.12
CA GLY A 575 6.26 -31.26 12.15
C GLY A 575 5.11 -32.19 11.75
N ILE A 576 4.18 -31.72 10.91
CA ILE A 576 3.03 -32.49 10.43
C ILE A 576 3.14 -32.74 8.92
N PRO A 577 2.53 -33.81 8.36
CA PRO A 577 2.54 -34.07 6.93
C PRO A 577 1.95 -32.92 6.10
N GLU A 578 2.44 -32.70 4.87
CA GLU A 578 1.94 -31.64 3.99
C GLU A 578 0.42 -31.75 3.72
N HIS A 579 -0.12 -32.97 3.59
CA HIS A 579 -1.56 -33.15 3.39
C HIS A 579 -2.45 -32.68 4.57
N ASN A 580 -1.87 -32.42 5.75
CA ASN A 580 -2.57 -31.84 6.90
C ASN A 580 -2.59 -30.30 6.86
N VAL A 581 -1.92 -29.67 5.90
CA VAL A 581 -1.85 -28.21 5.77
C VAL A 581 -2.67 -27.78 4.56
N ARG A 582 -3.46 -26.72 4.72
CA ARG A 582 -4.20 -26.10 3.62
C ARG A 582 -4.01 -24.60 3.66
N VAL A 583 -3.43 -24.00 2.62
CA VAL A 583 -3.29 -22.55 2.50
C VAL A 583 -4.24 -22.04 1.43
N ILE A 584 -5.04 -21.02 1.78
CA ILE A 584 -6.06 -20.44 0.91
C ILE A 584 -5.76 -18.96 0.71
N THR A 585 -5.70 -18.53 -0.55
CA THR A 585 -5.56 -17.12 -0.91
C THR A 585 -6.59 -16.73 -1.97
N ARG A 586 -7.55 -15.90 -1.57
CA ARG A 586 -8.56 -15.36 -2.46
C ARG A 586 -8.04 -14.18 -3.26
N ARG A 587 -7.49 -13.18 -2.59
CA ARG A 587 -6.93 -11.96 -3.19
C ARG A 587 -5.98 -11.30 -2.20
N VAL A 588 -5.19 -10.37 -2.71
CA VAL A 588 -4.21 -9.63 -1.92
C VAL A 588 -4.30 -8.14 -2.25
N GLY A 589 -4.35 -7.28 -1.22
CA GLY A 589 -4.34 -5.82 -1.32
C GLY A 589 -2.97 -5.23 -1.68
N GLY A 590 -2.37 -5.74 -2.76
CA GLY A 590 -1.03 -5.41 -3.25
C GLY A 590 0.05 -6.34 -2.69
N GLY A 591 0.96 -6.81 -3.56
CA GLY A 591 2.09 -7.67 -3.17
C GLY A 591 3.44 -7.09 -3.57
N PHE A 592 3.60 -6.75 -4.86
CA PHE A 592 4.82 -6.12 -5.41
C PHE A 592 6.13 -6.90 -5.16
N GLY A 593 6.04 -8.22 -4.92
CA GLY A 593 7.14 -9.11 -4.56
C GLY A 593 7.29 -9.34 -3.05
N GLY A 594 6.88 -8.36 -2.23
CA GLY A 594 7.01 -8.43 -0.77
C GLY A 594 6.09 -9.43 -0.10
N LYS A 595 5.13 -10.02 -0.82
CA LYS A 595 4.25 -11.08 -0.32
C LYS A 595 4.56 -12.44 -0.94
N ALA A 596 5.68 -12.60 -1.65
CA ALA A 596 6.12 -13.93 -2.06
C ALA A 596 6.76 -14.66 -0.88
N ILE A 597 7.93 -14.20 -0.43
CA ILE A 597 8.68 -14.85 0.65
C ILE A 597 8.35 -14.26 2.03
N ARG A 598 8.26 -12.92 2.13
CA ARG A 598 8.13 -12.24 3.43
C ARG A 598 6.77 -12.41 4.12
N ALA A 599 5.78 -12.97 3.44
CA ALA A 599 4.48 -13.33 4.02
C ALA A 599 4.53 -14.69 4.77
N MET A 600 5.45 -15.58 4.40
CA MET A 600 5.55 -16.92 4.97
C MET A 600 5.78 -16.93 6.49
N PRO A 601 6.66 -16.09 7.07
CA PRO A 601 6.85 -16.08 8.52
C PRO A 601 5.58 -15.69 9.28
N VAL A 602 4.77 -14.78 8.72
CA VAL A 602 3.51 -14.34 9.32
C VAL A 602 2.47 -15.46 9.29
N ALA A 603 2.31 -16.14 8.16
CA ALA A 603 1.44 -17.30 8.05
C ALA A 603 1.90 -18.45 8.98
N THR A 604 3.20 -18.68 9.07
CA THR A 604 3.80 -19.77 9.86
C THR A 604 3.70 -19.51 11.36
N ALA A 605 3.98 -18.30 11.85
CA ALA A 605 3.79 -17.97 13.26
C ALA A 605 2.32 -18.05 13.69
N CYS A 606 1.41 -17.61 12.81
CA CYS A 606 -0.03 -17.70 13.03
C CYS A 606 -0.48 -19.18 13.13
N ALA A 607 -0.02 -20.03 12.21
CA ALA A 607 -0.29 -21.46 12.22
C ALA A 607 0.30 -22.16 13.46
N LEU A 608 1.54 -21.85 13.84
CA LEU A 608 2.19 -22.37 15.05
C LEU A 608 1.41 -22.03 16.31
N ALA A 609 0.98 -20.78 16.44
CA ALA A 609 0.16 -20.34 17.57
C ALA A 609 -1.18 -21.09 17.62
N ALA A 610 -1.87 -21.20 16.48
CA ALA A 610 -3.14 -21.89 16.39
C ALA A 610 -3.01 -23.38 16.72
N TYR A 611 -1.97 -24.03 16.19
CA TYR A 611 -1.66 -25.44 16.43
C TYR A 611 -1.37 -25.70 17.91
N LYS A 612 -0.50 -24.89 18.53
CA LYS A 612 -0.12 -25.04 19.94
C LYS A 612 -1.31 -24.80 20.89
N LEU A 613 -2.12 -23.78 20.62
CA LEU A 613 -3.20 -23.36 21.50
C LEU A 613 -4.52 -24.08 21.22
N ARG A 614 -4.59 -24.87 20.13
CA ARG A 614 -5.80 -25.55 19.64
C ARG A 614 -6.99 -24.59 19.51
N ARG A 615 -6.69 -23.36 19.08
CA ARG A 615 -7.65 -22.27 18.89
C ARG A 615 -7.33 -21.54 17.59
N PRO A 616 -8.32 -20.97 16.90
CA PRO A 616 -8.05 -20.08 15.79
C PRO A 616 -7.19 -18.90 16.24
N VAL A 617 -6.21 -18.53 15.42
CA VAL A 617 -5.35 -17.37 15.66
C VAL A 617 -5.36 -16.52 14.40
N ARG A 618 -5.40 -15.19 14.55
CA ARG A 618 -5.24 -14.25 13.46
C ARG A 618 -4.20 -13.18 13.75
N ILE A 619 -3.70 -12.57 12.70
CA ILE A 619 -2.80 -11.43 12.78
C ILE A 619 -2.98 -10.56 11.54
N TYR A 620 -3.02 -9.25 11.75
CA TYR A 620 -2.53 -8.29 10.76
C TYR A 620 -1.32 -7.57 11.33
N MET A 621 -0.31 -7.33 10.50
CA MET A 621 0.87 -6.58 10.92
C MET A 621 0.58 -5.08 10.89
N ASN A 622 0.85 -4.37 11.98
CA ASN A 622 0.83 -2.90 11.93
C ASN A 622 1.90 -2.38 10.96
N ARG A 623 1.66 -1.22 10.34
CA ARG A 623 2.49 -0.70 9.25
C ARG A 623 3.96 -0.54 9.62
N LYS A 624 4.24 -0.05 10.83
CA LYS A 624 5.60 0.15 11.34
C LYS A 624 6.36 -1.18 11.40
N THR A 625 5.75 -2.21 12.00
CA THR A 625 6.35 -3.55 12.13
C THR A 625 6.51 -4.19 10.76
N ASP A 626 5.51 -4.07 9.89
CA ASP A 626 5.57 -4.54 8.50
C ASP A 626 6.77 -3.94 7.74
N MET A 627 6.96 -2.62 7.81
CA MET A 627 8.07 -1.93 7.15
C MET A 627 9.44 -2.33 7.71
N ILE A 628 9.56 -2.53 9.02
CA ILE A 628 10.81 -2.95 9.66
C ILE A 628 11.20 -4.35 9.17
N ILE A 629 10.25 -5.29 9.13
CA ILE A 629 10.57 -6.71 9.00
C ILE A 629 10.46 -7.23 7.55
N ALA A 630 9.60 -6.63 6.71
CA ALA A 630 9.49 -7.03 5.31
C ALA A 630 10.74 -6.66 4.48
N GLY A 631 11.57 -5.72 4.96
CA GLY A 631 12.86 -5.41 4.35
C GLY A 631 12.77 -4.46 3.15
N GLY A 632 12.33 -4.94 1.99
CA GLY A 632 12.21 -4.17 0.75
C GLY A 632 13.28 -4.45 -0.31
N ARG A 633 13.41 -3.54 -1.29
CA ARG A 633 14.37 -3.63 -2.40
C ARG A 633 15.82 -3.55 -1.92
N HIS A 634 16.70 -4.33 -2.55
CA HIS A 634 18.15 -4.28 -2.32
C HIS A 634 18.73 -2.88 -2.60
N PRO A 635 19.34 -2.22 -1.61
CA PRO A 635 20.18 -1.07 -1.88
C PRO A 635 21.49 -1.52 -2.52
N MET A 636 22.05 -0.69 -3.38
CA MET A 636 23.25 -0.99 -4.15
C MET A 636 24.24 0.17 -4.11
N LYS A 637 25.52 -0.16 -4.08
CA LYS A 637 26.62 0.76 -4.40
C LYS A 637 27.26 0.28 -5.70
N ILE A 638 27.33 1.17 -6.66
CA ILE A 638 27.86 0.90 -8.00
C ILE A 638 29.03 1.86 -8.21
N THR A 639 30.22 1.30 -8.43
CA THR A 639 31.37 2.05 -8.93
C THR A 639 31.60 1.67 -10.38
N TYR A 640 31.84 2.65 -11.24
CA TYR A 640 32.01 2.39 -12.66
C TYR A 640 33.19 3.13 -13.27
N SER A 641 33.75 2.50 -14.28
CA SER A 641 34.76 3.07 -15.19
C SER A 641 34.24 2.95 -16.60
N VAL A 642 34.27 4.03 -17.38
CA VAL A 642 33.73 4.06 -18.74
C VAL A 642 34.67 4.76 -19.69
N GLY A 643 34.86 4.16 -20.86
CA GLY A 643 35.57 4.73 -22.00
C GLY A 643 34.58 4.98 -23.14
N PHE A 644 34.66 6.17 -23.74
CA PHE A 644 33.78 6.54 -24.86
C PHE A 644 34.50 7.45 -25.87
N LYS A 645 33.99 7.44 -27.09
CA LYS A 645 34.43 8.26 -28.21
C LYS A 645 33.82 9.65 -28.15
N SER A 646 34.41 10.59 -28.89
CA SER A 646 33.93 11.97 -28.95
C SER A 646 32.52 12.12 -29.56
N ASP A 647 32.06 11.12 -30.32
CA ASP A 647 30.68 11.02 -30.83
C ASP A 647 29.68 10.44 -29.81
N GLY A 648 30.14 10.08 -28.60
CA GLY A 648 29.34 9.49 -27.54
C GLY A 648 29.27 7.96 -27.56
N LYS A 649 29.85 7.28 -28.54
CA LYS A 649 29.87 5.81 -28.57
C LYS A 649 30.72 5.25 -27.43
N ILE A 650 30.15 4.34 -26.65
CA ILE A 650 30.86 3.67 -25.55
C ILE A 650 31.73 2.55 -26.13
N THR A 651 32.99 2.48 -25.70
CA THR A 651 33.95 1.44 -26.12
C THR A 651 34.23 0.43 -25.03
N ALA A 652 34.08 0.82 -23.76
CA ALA A 652 34.22 -0.06 -22.62
C ALA A 652 33.45 0.45 -21.39
N LEU A 653 32.90 -0.48 -20.61
CA LEU A 653 32.29 -0.24 -19.30
C LEU A 653 32.73 -1.33 -18.31
N HIS A 654 33.24 -0.91 -17.16
CA HIS A 654 33.45 -1.77 -15.99
C HIS A 654 32.53 -1.34 -14.84
N LEU A 655 31.92 -2.32 -14.17
CA LEU A 655 31.00 -2.10 -13.05
C LEU A 655 31.40 -2.95 -11.84
N ASP A 656 31.72 -2.30 -10.73
CA ASP A 656 31.81 -2.90 -9.40
C ASP A 656 30.48 -2.68 -8.68
N ILE A 657 29.73 -3.75 -8.43
CA ILE A 657 28.37 -3.68 -7.91
C ILE A 657 28.29 -4.43 -6.58
N LEU A 658 28.08 -3.67 -5.51
CA LEU A 658 27.86 -4.21 -4.18
C LEU A 658 26.37 -4.15 -3.85
N ILE A 659 25.74 -5.33 -3.77
CA ILE A 659 24.30 -5.49 -3.50
C ILE A 659 24.15 -5.86 -2.03
N ASN A 660 23.42 -5.07 -1.25
CA ASN A 660 23.13 -5.44 0.13
C ASN A 660 21.91 -6.37 0.19
N ALA A 661 22.12 -7.64 0.55
CA ALA A 661 21.08 -8.66 0.67
C ALA A 661 20.44 -8.75 2.07
N GLY A 662 21.03 -8.11 3.07
CA GLY A 662 20.66 -8.34 4.47
C GLY A 662 21.20 -9.68 4.99
N ILE A 663 20.51 -10.25 5.97
CA ILE A 663 21.04 -11.36 6.77
C ILE A 663 20.81 -12.76 6.18
N ALA A 664 19.77 -12.95 5.35
CA ALA A 664 19.46 -14.20 4.66
C ALA A 664 19.53 -14.03 3.13
N ALA A 665 19.75 -15.14 2.42
CA ALA A 665 19.92 -15.12 0.96
C ALA A 665 18.62 -14.72 0.24
N ASP A 666 17.47 -15.24 0.68
CA ASP A 666 16.16 -15.06 0.02
C ASP A 666 16.30 -15.32 -1.49
N ILE A 667 15.92 -14.38 -2.36
CA ILE A 667 16.12 -14.42 -3.82
C ILE A 667 17.34 -13.62 -4.30
N SER A 668 18.12 -13.05 -3.38
CA SER A 668 19.26 -12.18 -3.68
C SER A 668 20.30 -12.78 -4.62
N PRO A 669 20.60 -14.11 -4.58
CA PRO A 669 21.55 -14.71 -5.52
C PRO A 669 21.14 -14.66 -7.00
N ILE A 670 19.87 -14.37 -7.33
CA ILE A 670 19.41 -14.18 -8.73
C ILE A 670 19.77 -12.78 -9.25
N MET A 671 19.98 -11.81 -8.35
CA MET A 671 20.12 -10.40 -8.70
C MET A 671 21.23 -10.09 -9.73
N PRO A 672 22.44 -10.71 -9.66
CA PRO A 672 23.46 -10.48 -10.68
C PRO A 672 23.00 -10.82 -12.10
N HIS A 673 22.26 -11.91 -12.27
CA HIS A 673 21.72 -12.33 -13.56
C HIS A 673 20.71 -11.31 -14.10
N ASN A 674 19.70 -10.96 -13.29
CA ASN A 674 18.63 -10.05 -13.70
C ASN A 674 19.16 -8.64 -14.04
N LEU A 675 20.10 -8.13 -13.24
CA LEU A 675 20.74 -6.85 -13.47
C LEU A 675 21.48 -6.82 -14.80
N LEU A 676 22.15 -7.93 -15.17
CA LEU A 676 22.87 -8.03 -16.44
C LEU A 676 21.96 -8.27 -17.63
N GLY A 677 20.85 -9.00 -17.48
CA GLY A 677 19.80 -9.03 -18.49
C GLY A 677 19.33 -7.61 -18.83
N ALA A 678 19.27 -6.74 -17.83
CA ALA A 678 18.98 -5.32 -17.99
C ALA A 678 20.12 -4.54 -18.68
N LEU A 679 21.37 -4.72 -18.26
CA LEU A 679 22.50 -3.99 -18.85
C LEU A 679 22.86 -4.45 -20.27
N LYS A 680 22.69 -5.74 -20.62
CA LYS A 680 22.99 -6.26 -21.96
C LYS A 680 22.08 -5.70 -23.06
N LYS A 681 21.15 -4.84 -22.70
CA LYS A 681 20.30 -4.06 -23.60
C LYS A 681 21.02 -2.80 -24.08
N TYR A 682 22.36 -2.75 -24.21
CA TYR A 682 23.12 -1.67 -24.86
C TYR A 682 24.34 -2.28 -25.55
N ASP A 683 24.83 -1.63 -26.60
CA ASP A 683 26.21 -1.85 -27.05
C ASP A 683 27.17 -1.01 -26.18
N TRP A 684 27.67 -1.63 -25.12
CA TRP A 684 28.70 -1.04 -24.24
C TRP A 684 30.13 -1.21 -24.78
N GLY A 685 30.30 -1.75 -25.99
CA GLY A 685 31.59 -2.27 -26.44
C GLY A 685 32.05 -3.43 -25.55
N ALA A 686 33.18 -3.28 -24.87
CA ALA A 686 33.63 -4.25 -23.86
C ALA A 686 32.91 -4.04 -22.52
N LEU A 687 32.15 -5.04 -22.06
CA LEU A 687 31.43 -5.04 -20.79
C LEU A 687 32.07 -6.00 -19.79
N SER A 688 32.62 -5.44 -18.73
CA SER A 688 33.19 -6.17 -17.59
C SER A 688 32.45 -5.78 -16.30
N PHE A 689 32.41 -6.69 -15.32
CA PHE A 689 31.77 -6.42 -14.03
C PHE A 689 32.32 -7.35 -12.94
N ASP A 690 32.20 -6.89 -11.70
CA ASP A 690 32.36 -7.66 -10.46
C ASP A 690 31.14 -7.37 -9.57
N ILE A 691 30.35 -8.39 -9.28
CA ILE A 691 29.07 -8.25 -8.58
C ILE A 691 29.09 -9.09 -7.32
N LYS A 692 28.93 -8.43 -6.17
CA LYS A 692 28.98 -9.07 -4.85
C LYS A 692 27.64 -8.94 -4.14
N VAL A 693 27.04 -10.08 -3.82
CA VAL A 693 25.83 -10.16 -3.00
C VAL A 693 26.26 -10.18 -1.53
N CYS A 694 26.28 -9.00 -0.92
CA CYS A 694 26.81 -8.76 0.42
C CYS A 694 25.83 -9.21 1.50
N LYS A 695 26.29 -10.06 2.42
CA LYS A 695 25.56 -10.45 3.63
C LYS A 695 25.87 -9.46 4.74
N THR A 696 24.82 -8.86 5.30
CA THR A 696 24.92 -7.79 6.32
C THR A 696 23.92 -8.04 7.46
N ASN A 697 24.09 -7.35 8.59
CA ASN A 697 23.17 -7.39 9.73
C ASN A 697 21.94 -6.46 9.56
N HIS A 698 21.51 -6.27 8.30
CA HIS A 698 20.24 -5.62 7.95
C HIS A 698 19.13 -6.67 7.77
N SER A 699 17.88 -6.22 7.85
CA SER A 699 16.74 -7.08 7.50
C SER A 699 16.89 -7.61 6.07
N THR A 700 16.58 -8.90 5.92
CA THR A 700 16.63 -9.65 4.65
C THR A 700 15.90 -8.87 3.55
N LYS A 701 16.58 -8.67 2.42
CA LYS A 701 16.02 -8.06 1.22
C LYS A 701 15.45 -9.14 0.32
N SER A 702 14.37 -8.83 -0.38
CA SER A 702 13.63 -9.80 -1.17
C SER A 702 13.16 -9.18 -2.48
N ALA A 703 12.39 -9.95 -3.26
CA ALA A 703 11.88 -9.50 -4.54
C ALA A 703 11.06 -8.23 -4.37
N MET A 704 11.31 -7.26 -5.23
CA MET A 704 10.45 -6.10 -5.45
C MET A 704 10.23 -5.96 -6.95
N ARG A 705 9.03 -5.52 -7.39
CA ARG A 705 8.64 -5.39 -8.81
C ARG A 705 9.82 -5.04 -9.73
N ALA A 706 10.10 -5.92 -10.68
CA ALA A 706 11.37 -6.01 -11.43
C ALA A 706 12.60 -6.24 -10.50
N PRO A 707 12.78 -7.47 -9.95
CA PRO A 707 13.90 -7.78 -9.06
C PRO A 707 15.22 -7.67 -9.82
N GLY A 708 16.14 -6.84 -9.35
CA GLY A 708 17.46 -6.65 -9.97
C GLY A 708 17.51 -5.59 -11.06
N GLU A 709 16.39 -5.09 -11.59
CA GLU A 709 16.41 -4.04 -12.61
C GLU A 709 16.17 -2.64 -11.98
N TYR A 710 17.06 -1.68 -12.24
CA TYR A 710 16.93 -0.26 -11.84
C TYR A 710 16.81 0.68 -13.06
N LYS A 711 16.46 1.96 -12.89
CA LYS A 711 16.12 2.93 -13.97
C LYS A 711 17.30 3.37 -14.89
N LEU A 712 17.99 2.48 -15.61
CA LEU A 712 19.04 2.91 -16.56
C LEU A 712 19.14 1.98 -17.79
N HIS A 713 18.38 2.23 -18.87
CA HIS A 713 18.32 1.30 -20.03
C HIS A 713 18.25 2.00 -21.42
N LEU A 714 18.92 1.46 -22.48
CA LEU A 714 18.95 1.83 -23.94
C LEU A 714 19.64 0.78 -24.86
N PHE A 715 18.79 0.03 -25.58
CA PHE A 715 19.00 -0.75 -26.82
C PHE A 715 19.75 -2.09 -26.91
N LEU A 716 18.99 -3.13 -27.28
CA LEU A 716 19.38 -4.03 -28.39
C LEU A 716 18.15 -4.56 -29.14
N LYS A 717 18.37 -4.86 -30.42
CA LYS A 717 17.37 -5.27 -31.43
C LYS A 717 17.20 -6.80 -31.35
N LEU A 718 15.99 -7.29 -31.09
CA LEU A 718 15.68 -8.72 -31.22
C LEU A 718 15.07 -9.00 -32.58
N ALA A 719 15.58 -10.03 -33.25
CA ALA A 719 15.08 -10.50 -34.54
C ALA A 719 13.82 -11.34 -34.33
N GLY A 720 12.74 -10.99 -35.05
CA GLY A 720 11.52 -11.82 -35.12
C GLY A 720 10.21 -11.16 -34.65
N GLU A 721 10.21 -9.88 -34.29
CA GLU A 721 8.96 -9.17 -33.98
C GLU A 721 8.21 -8.73 -35.25
N PRO A 722 6.87 -8.65 -35.22
CA PRO A 722 6.12 -7.95 -36.26
C PRO A 722 6.69 -6.54 -36.44
N VAL A 723 6.82 -6.10 -37.70
CA VAL A 723 7.60 -4.92 -38.12
C VAL A 723 7.23 -3.62 -37.36
N ASP A 724 6.03 -3.57 -36.77
CA ASP A 724 5.46 -2.37 -36.13
C ASP A 724 5.96 -2.06 -34.70
N TYR A 725 6.55 -3.02 -33.98
CA TYR A 725 6.81 -2.94 -32.53
C TYR A 725 8.29 -3.00 -32.10
N THR A 726 9.22 -2.71 -33.01
CA THR A 726 10.64 -2.66 -32.66
C THR A 726 10.98 -1.45 -31.77
N LEU A 727 11.98 -1.55 -30.90
CA LEU A 727 12.41 -0.44 -30.04
C LEU A 727 12.73 0.87 -30.81
N PRO A 728 13.33 0.87 -32.02
CA PRO A 728 13.54 2.11 -32.80
C PRO A 728 12.22 2.73 -33.22
N SER A 729 11.28 1.90 -33.68
CA SER A 729 9.92 2.34 -34.02
C SER A 729 9.25 2.98 -32.80
N ILE A 730 9.31 2.35 -31.63
CA ILE A 730 8.73 2.89 -30.38
C ILE A 730 9.43 4.19 -29.96
N TRP A 731 10.76 4.26 -30.07
CA TRP A 731 11.55 5.44 -29.73
C TRP A 731 11.18 6.65 -30.58
N ASP A 732 11.08 6.45 -31.90
CA ASP A 732 10.74 7.50 -32.87
C ASP A 732 9.27 7.91 -32.76
N LYS A 733 8.36 6.93 -32.58
CA LYS A 733 6.93 7.17 -32.30
C LYS A 733 6.77 8.03 -31.04
N LEU A 734 7.44 7.68 -29.95
CA LEU A 734 7.38 8.44 -28.69
C LEU A 734 8.00 9.84 -28.82
N ALA A 735 9.13 9.98 -29.51
CA ALA A 735 9.76 11.28 -29.73
C ALA A 735 8.83 12.22 -30.53
N SER A 736 8.10 11.67 -31.49
CA SER A 736 7.14 12.39 -32.33
C SER A 736 5.87 12.75 -31.55
N SER A 737 5.22 11.77 -30.90
CA SER A 737 3.97 11.96 -30.17
C SER A 737 4.14 12.89 -28.96
N SER A 738 5.28 12.83 -28.27
CA SER A 738 5.59 13.71 -27.14
C SER A 738 6.08 15.11 -27.55
N ARG A 739 6.29 15.35 -28.86
CA ARG A 739 6.88 16.58 -29.42
C ARG A 739 8.23 16.93 -28.77
N LEU A 740 9.09 15.92 -28.58
CA LEU A 740 10.30 16.02 -27.77
C LEU A 740 11.22 17.16 -28.20
N LYS A 741 11.48 17.31 -29.51
CA LYS A 741 12.34 18.37 -30.06
C LYS A 741 11.82 19.77 -29.73
N GLN A 742 10.52 20.00 -29.98
CA GLN A 742 9.87 21.27 -29.70
C GLN A 742 9.92 21.61 -28.20
N ARG A 743 9.56 20.65 -27.34
CA ARG A 743 9.57 20.84 -25.88
C ARG A 743 10.99 21.08 -25.33
N THR A 744 12.00 20.46 -25.93
CA THR A 744 13.40 20.69 -25.55
C THR A 744 13.80 22.14 -25.79
N GLU A 745 13.40 22.73 -26.92
CA GLU A 745 13.69 24.13 -27.22
C GLU A 745 12.94 25.08 -26.28
N MET A 746 11.65 24.82 -26.02
CA MET A 746 10.86 25.56 -25.03
C MET A 746 11.49 25.52 -23.63
N ILE A 747 12.06 24.37 -23.23
CA ILE A 747 12.73 24.21 -21.95
C ILE A 747 14.02 25.03 -21.88
N LYS A 748 14.80 25.10 -22.98
CA LYS A 748 16.00 25.96 -23.02
C LYS A 748 15.63 27.42 -22.82
N GLN A 749 14.62 27.91 -23.55
CA GLN A 749 14.11 29.27 -23.39
C GLN A 749 13.63 29.54 -21.97
N PHE A 750 12.82 28.62 -21.39
CA PHE A 750 12.39 28.72 -20.00
C PHE A 750 13.59 28.81 -19.05
N ASN A 751 14.60 27.95 -19.22
CA ASN A 751 15.77 27.92 -18.35
C ASN A 751 16.67 29.16 -18.50
N MET A 752 16.69 29.82 -19.66
CA MET A 752 17.39 31.10 -19.85
C MET A 752 16.66 32.23 -19.11
N CYS A 753 15.33 32.26 -19.15
CA CYS A 753 14.51 33.30 -18.53
C CYS A 753 14.26 33.09 -17.03
N ASN A 754 14.48 31.89 -16.49
CA ASN A 754 14.20 31.56 -15.09
C ASN A 754 15.48 31.25 -14.33
N LYS A 755 15.84 32.10 -13.36
CA LYS A 755 17.04 31.91 -12.52
C LYS A 755 16.86 30.79 -11.48
N TRP A 756 15.69 30.74 -10.83
CA TRP A 756 15.42 29.93 -9.63
C TRP A 756 14.60 28.66 -9.90
N GLN A 757 13.96 28.58 -11.06
CA GLN A 757 13.24 27.40 -11.51
C GLN A 757 13.87 26.90 -12.80
N LYS A 758 14.14 25.60 -12.87
CA LYS A 758 14.65 24.94 -14.08
C LYS A 758 13.74 23.79 -14.44
N ARG A 759 13.57 23.56 -15.74
CA ARG A 759 12.87 22.41 -16.31
C ARG A 759 13.89 21.49 -16.97
N GLY A 760 13.57 20.19 -16.99
CA GLY A 760 14.34 19.16 -17.69
C GLY A 760 13.38 18.18 -18.37
N ILE A 761 13.84 17.56 -19.44
CA ILE A 761 13.14 16.50 -20.14
C ILE A 761 14.12 15.38 -20.47
N SER A 762 13.67 14.14 -20.37
CA SER A 762 14.45 12.97 -20.70
C SER A 762 13.53 11.91 -21.31
N GLN A 763 14.05 11.20 -22.30
CA GLN A 763 13.44 10.00 -22.87
C GLN A 763 14.38 8.84 -22.54
N VAL A 764 13.84 7.76 -22.00
CA VAL A 764 14.63 6.57 -21.60
C VAL A 764 13.90 5.33 -22.10
N PRO A 765 14.54 4.48 -22.90
CA PRO A 765 13.92 3.23 -23.36
C PRO A 765 14.02 2.14 -22.29
N ILE A 766 13.16 1.14 -22.39
CA ILE A 766 13.20 -0.01 -21.48
C ILE A 766 12.84 -1.25 -22.29
N VAL A 767 13.70 -2.26 -22.25
CA VAL A 767 13.33 -3.64 -22.59
C VAL A 767 13.25 -4.40 -21.26
N HIS A 768 12.34 -5.37 -21.13
CA HIS A 768 12.23 -6.23 -19.96
C HIS A 768 12.05 -7.65 -20.46
N GLU A 769 12.94 -8.55 -20.06
CA GLU A 769 12.84 -9.94 -20.46
C GLU A 769 11.80 -10.64 -19.59
N VAL A 770 10.93 -11.42 -20.22
CA VAL A 770 9.86 -12.15 -19.55
C VAL A 770 9.95 -13.62 -19.95
N SER A 771 10.09 -14.49 -18.96
CA SER A 771 10.07 -15.93 -19.15
C SER A 771 8.64 -16.44 -19.23
N LEU A 772 8.31 -17.18 -20.29
CA LEU A 772 7.03 -17.87 -20.40
C LEU A 772 7.09 -19.19 -19.67
N ARG A 773 6.09 -19.46 -18.84
CA ARG A 773 5.99 -20.73 -18.13
C ARG A 773 4.56 -21.28 -18.11
N PRO A 774 4.35 -22.53 -18.58
CA PRO A 774 3.05 -23.18 -18.42
C PRO A 774 2.78 -23.44 -16.93
N THR A 775 1.57 -23.12 -16.50
CA THR A 775 1.08 -23.44 -15.16
C THR A 775 -0.26 -24.17 -15.28
N PRO A 776 -0.54 -25.15 -14.41
CA PRO A 776 -1.79 -25.88 -14.46
C PRO A 776 -2.96 -24.96 -14.10
N GLY A 777 -4.12 -25.25 -14.70
CA GLY A 777 -5.40 -24.67 -14.35
C GLY A 777 -6.47 -25.76 -14.39
N LYS A 778 -7.49 -25.63 -13.55
CA LYS A 778 -8.62 -26.56 -13.46
C LYS A 778 -9.88 -25.83 -13.89
N VAL A 779 -10.61 -26.40 -14.84
CA VAL A 779 -11.88 -25.87 -15.34
C VAL A 779 -12.96 -26.89 -15.00
N SER A 780 -14.02 -26.44 -14.32
CA SER A 780 -15.19 -27.26 -13.98
C SER A 780 -16.42 -26.64 -14.64
N ILE A 781 -17.09 -27.41 -15.50
CA ILE A 781 -18.38 -27.02 -16.10
C ILE A 781 -19.46 -27.69 -15.28
N LEU A 782 -20.34 -26.89 -14.68
CA LEU A 782 -21.42 -27.37 -13.83
C LEU A 782 -22.64 -27.77 -14.68
N SER A 783 -23.57 -28.50 -14.08
CA SER A 783 -24.76 -29.01 -14.76
C SER A 783 -25.69 -27.91 -15.29
N ASP A 784 -25.61 -26.70 -14.74
CA ASP A 784 -26.34 -25.51 -15.22
C ASP A 784 -25.59 -24.76 -16.35
N GLY A 785 -24.43 -25.27 -16.77
CA GLY A 785 -23.57 -24.66 -17.78
C GLY A 785 -22.71 -23.51 -17.29
N SER A 786 -22.73 -23.19 -15.99
CA SER A 786 -21.79 -22.23 -15.40
C SER A 786 -20.37 -22.84 -15.30
N VAL A 787 -19.35 -21.99 -15.36
CA VAL A 787 -17.95 -22.41 -15.44
C VAL A 787 -17.15 -21.86 -14.27
N ALA A 788 -16.55 -22.76 -13.49
CA ALA A 788 -15.60 -22.41 -12.43
C ALA A 788 -14.17 -22.68 -12.90
N VAL A 789 -13.30 -21.67 -12.79
CA VAL A 789 -11.88 -21.77 -13.18
C VAL A 789 -11.00 -21.54 -11.96
N GLU A 790 -10.09 -22.46 -11.71
CA GLU A 790 -9.03 -22.33 -10.71
C GLU A 790 -7.67 -22.27 -11.39
N VAL A 791 -6.86 -21.30 -10.99
CA VAL A 791 -5.45 -21.17 -11.37
C VAL A 791 -4.66 -20.91 -10.10
N GLY A 792 -3.41 -21.35 -10.03
CA GLY A 792 -2.60 -21.06 -8.84
C GLY A 792 -1.96 -19.67 -8.84
N GLY A 793 -2.14 -18.89 -9.92
CA GLY A 793 -1.80 -17.46 -9.89
C GLY A 793 -2.73 -16.69 -8.96
N ILE A 794 -2.17 -15.74 -8.20
CA ILE A 794 -2.93 -14.97 -7.20
C ILE A 794 -3.35 -13.60 -7.74
N GLU A 795 -4.59 -13.19 -7.50
CA GLU A 795 -5.08 -11.84 -7.80
C GLU A 795 -4.56 -10.83 -6.76
N LEU A 796 -3.64 -9.97 -7.18
CA LEU A 796 -2.99 -8.93 -6.35
C LEU A 796 -3.42 -7.50 -6.78
N GLY A 797 -4.31 -7.38 -7.75
CA GLY A 797 -4.69 -6.13 -8.40
C GLY A 797 -4.38 -6.04 -9.89
N GLN A 798 -3.56 -6.94 -10.42
CA GLN A 798 -3.11 -6.95 -11.81
C GLN A 798 -4.17 -7.44 -12.82
N GLY A 799 -5.36 -7.82 -12.34
CA GLY A 799 -6.45 -8.28 -13.20
C GLY A 799 -6.23 -9.68 -13.75
N LEU A 800 -5.53 -10.55 -13.01
CA LEU A 800 -5.30 -11.93 -13.41
C LEU A 800 -6.62 -12.65 -13.63
N TRP A 801 -7.58 -12.48 -12.72
CA TRP A 801 -8.88 -13.13 -12.86
C TRP A 801 -9.66 -12.64 -14.08
N THR A 802 -9.59 -11.33 -14.38
CA THR A 802 -10.18 -10.77 -15.61
C THR A 802 -9.58 -11.43 -16.85
N LYS A 803 -8.24 -11.55 -16.90
CA LYS A 803 -7.52 -12.17 -18.03
C LYS A 803 -7.87 -13.65 -18.18
N VAL A 804 -7.92 -14.40 -17.07
CA VAL A 804 -8.32 -15.82 -17.06
C VAL A 804 -9.78 -15.97 -17.50
N LYS A 805 -10.68 -15.08 -17.06
CA LYS A 805 -12.09 -15.03 -17.49
C LYS A 805 -12.20 -14.84 -19.01
N GLN A 806 -11.50 -13.87 -19.58
CA GLN A 806 -11.45 -13.64 -21.04
C GLN A 806 -10.88 -14.84 -21.79
N MET A 807 -9.77 -15.42 -21.31
CA MET A 807 -9.12 -16.57 -21.95
C MET A 807 -10.00 -17.82 -21.92
N ALA A 808 -10.64 -18.11 -20.79
CA ALA A 808 -11.56 -19.24 -20.67
C ALA A 808 -12.79 -19.06 -21.57
N ALA A 809 -13.36 -17.86 -21.63
CA ALA A 809 -14.49 -17.56 -22.52
C ALA A 809 -14.12 -17.75 -24.00
N PHE A 810 -12.94 -17.27 -24.43
CA PHE A 810 -12.43 -17.47 -25.80
C PHE A 810 -12.13 -18.94 -26.12
N ALA A 811 -11.50 -19.66 -25.19
CA ALA A 811 -11.19 -21.07 -25.41
C ALA A 811 -12.47 -21.91 -25.54
N LEU A 812 -13.49 -21.62 -24.72
CA LEU A 812 -14.77 -22.33 -24.76
C LEU A 812 -15.62 -21.96 -25.98
N SER A 813 -15.59 -20.70 -26.42
CA SER A 813 -16.30 -20.29 -27.65
C SER A 813 -15.73 -20.95 -28.90
N SER A 814 -14.44 -21.28 -28.89
CA SER A 814 -13.76 -22.00 -29.99
C SER A 814 -14.20 -23.46 -30.15
N ILE A 815 -14.94 -24.03 -29.17
CA ILE A 815 -15.43 -25.42 -29.17
C ILE A 815 -16.89 -25.50 -29.68
N GLN A 816 -17.45 -24.39 -30.15
CA GLN A 816 -18.83 -24.13 -30.62
C GLN A 816 -19.81 -25.31 -30.80
N CYS A 817 -20.96 -25.20 -30.13
CA CYS A 817 -22.28 -25.61 -30.64
C CYS A 817 -23.14 -24.33 -30.76
N ASP A 818 -23.93 -24.20 -31.83
CA ASP A 818 -24.73 -22.99 -32.12
C ASP A 818 -25.69 -22.61 -30.97
N GLY A 819 -25.83 -21.31 -30.71
CA GLY A 819 -26.93 -20.76 -29.89
C GLY A 819 -26.61 -20.38 -28.43
N MET A 820 -25.36 -20.45 -27.97
CA MET A 820 -24.99 -20.01 -26.61
C MET A 820 -24.47 -18.56 -26.61
N GLY A 821 -25.12 -17.69 -25.82
CA GLY A 821 -24.73 -16.28 -25.63
C GLY A 821 -23.36 -16.07 -24.98
N ASP A 822 -23.03 -14.82 -24.61
CA ASP A 822 -21.71 -14.44 -24.09
C ASP A 822 -21.26 -15.30 -22.89
N PHE A 823 -20.21 -16.12 -23.12
CA PHE A 823 -19.64 -16.99 -22.10
C PHE A 823 -18.90 -16.22 -21.01
N LEU A 824 -18.53 -14.95 -21.23
CA LEU A 824 -17.80 -14.18 -20.27
C LEU A 824 -18.54 -14.19 -18.93
N GLU A 825 -19.82 -13.82 -18.89
CA GLU A 825 -20.61 -13.79 -17.64
C GLU A 825 -20.87 -15.17 -17.00
N LYS A 826 -20.67 -16.27 -17.73
CA LYS A 826 -20.77 -17.63 -17.20
C LYS A 826 -19.50 -18.12 -16.52
N VAL A 827 -18.37 -17.42 -16.72
CA VAL A 827 -17.07 -17.81 -16.15
C VAL A 827 -16.81 -17.09 -14.83
N ARG A 828 -16.56 -17.87 -13.78
CA ARG A 828 -16.09 -17.39 -12.48
C ARG A 828 -14.72 -17.97 -12.17
N VAL A 829 -13.76 -17.10 -11.87
CA VAL A 829 -12.47 -17.52 -11.32
C VAL A 829 -12.58 -17.63 -9.80
N ILE A 830 -12.14 -18.76 -9.25
CA ILE A 830 -12.15 -19.02 -7.80
C ILE A 830 -10.77 -18.79 -7.17
N GLN A 831 -10.74 -18.79 -5.84
CA GLN A 831 -9.53 -18.60 -5.05
C GLN A 831 -8.51 -19.72 -5.25
N SER A 832 -7.24 -19.41 -4.97
CA SER A 832 -6.20 -20.43 -4.91
C SER A 832 -6.33 -21.22 -3.61
N ASP A 833 -6.21 -22.55 -3.73
CA ASP A 833 -6.23 -23.50 -2.63
C ASP A 833 -5.18 -24.58 -2.85
N THR A 834 -4.23 -24.71 -1.93
CA THR A 834 -3.08 -25.62 -2.10
C THR A 834 -3.46 -27.09 -2.18
N LEU A 835 -4.64 -27.50 -1.69
CA LEU A 835 -5.10 -28.88 -1.79
C LEU A 835 -6.00 -29.14 -3.01
N SER A 836 -6.56 -28.10 -3.63
CA SER A 836 -7.34 -28.24 -4.88
C SER A 836 -6.44 -28.23 -6.13
N LEU A 837 -5.43 -27.35 -6.15
CA LEU A 837 -4.50 -27.22 -7.27
C LEU A 837 -3.08 -26.94 -6.76
N ILE A 838 -2.26 -28.00 -6.72
CA ILE A 838 -0.84 -27.88 -6.35
C ILE A 838 -0.06 -27.24 -7.51
N GLN A 839 0.57 -26.10 -7.27
CA GLN A 839 1.58 -25.54 -8.17
C GLN A 839 2.98 -25.94 -7.73
N GLY A 840 3.83 -26.28 -8.70
CA GLY A 840 5.19 -26.72 -8.39
C GLY A 840 6.20 -25.61 -8.08
N VAL A 841 5.97 -24.31 -8.34
CA VAL A 841 7.03 -23.26 -8.22
C VAL A 841 6.51 -21.80 -8.18
N LEU A 842 7.35 -20.96 -7.53
CA LEU A 842 7.40 -19.51 -7.28
C LEU A 842 6.84 -18.53 -8.35
N LEU A 843 5.87 -17.70 -7.94
CA LEU A 843 5.28 -16.56 -8.68
C LEU A 843 6.01 -15.23 -8.40
N LEU A 844 7.23 -15.06 -8.92
CA LEU A 844 8.00 -13.82 -8.74
C LEU A 844 8.27 -13.00 -10.00
N GLU A 845 8.07 -13.59 -11.17
CA GLU A 845 8.24 -12.92 -12.46
C GLU A 845 6.87 -12.57 -13.05
N ALA A 846 6.83 -11.63 -13.98
CA ALA A 846 5.64 -11.37 -14.79
C ALA A 846 5.38 -12.58 -15.69
N LEU A 847 4.93 -13.70 -15.14
CA LEU A 847 4.77 -14.94 -15.87
C LEU A 847 3.44 -14.92 -16.63
N HIS A 848 3.52 -15.01 -17.96
CA HIS A 848 2.36 -15.21 -18.84
C HIS A 848 2.05 -16.70 -19.00
N GLN A 849 0.76 -17.01 -19.04
CA GLN A 849 0.25 -18.32 -19.41
C GLN A 849 0.02 -18.40 -20.94
N SER A 850 0.47 -19.49 -21.56
CA SER A 850 0.14 -20.03 -22.91
C SER A 850 0.56 -19.25 -24.18
N PRO A 851 0.98 -19.94 -25.28
CA PRO A 851 1.37 -19.33 -26.56
C PRO A 851 0.28 -18.51 -27.28
N ALA A 852 -1.00 -18.76 -27.00
CA ALA A 852 -2.11 -17.98 -27.57
C ALA A 852 -2.15 -16.53 -27.04
N VAL A 853 -1.44 -16.22 -25.95
CA VAL A 853 -1.36 -14.90 -25.32
C VAL A 853 -0.25 -14.02 -25.93
N LYS A 854 0.60 -14.56 -26.81
CA LYS A 854 1.66 -13.80 -27.50
C LYS A 854 1.16 -12.58 -28.28
N LEU A 855 -0.13 -12.54 -28.64
CA LEU A 855 -0.75 -11.41 -29.35
C LEU A 855 -1.41 -10.37 -28.43
N LEU A 856 -1.56 -10.66 -27.13
CA LEU A 856 -2.31 -9.81 -26.20
C LEU A 856 -1.44 -8.84 -25.41
N ASP A 857 -0.17 -9.17 -25.18
CA ASP A 857 0.72 -8.32 -24.38
C ASP A 857 1.52 -7.30 -25.17
N SER A 858 1.50 -7.36 -26.51
CA SER A 858 1.76 -6.18 -27.34
C SER A 858 0.83 -5.02 -26.96
N ALA A 859 -0.37 -5.32 -26.41
CA ALA A 859 -1.34 -4.33 -25.94
C ALA A 859 -1.34 -4.11 -24.42
N ALA A 860 -0.77 -4.99 -23.56
CA ALA A 860 -0.80 -4.85 -22.10
C ALA A 860 0.50 -4.32 -21.46
N ILE A 861 1.63 -4.29 -22.18
CA ILE A 861 2.78 -3.44 -21.82
C ILE A 861 2.41 -1.95 -21.92
N PHE A 862 1.34 -1.60 -22.66
CA PHE A 862 0.76 -0.25 -22.71
C PHE A 862 -0.04 0.16 -21.46
N TRP A 863 -0.31 -0.73 -20.50
CA TRP A 863 -1.25 -0.43 -19.41
C TRP A 863 -0.62 0.02 -18.08
N LEU A 864 0.71 -0.04 -17.92
CA LEU A 864 1.38 0.35 -16.68
C LEU A 864 2.63 1.22 -16.87
N LYS A 865 2.81 1.80 -18.06
CA LYS A 865 3.80 2.85 -18.34
C LYS A 865 3.23 3.81 -19.38
N ASP A 866 2.55 4.82 -18.88
CA ASP A 866 2.74 6.22 -19.28
C ASP A 866 2.31 7.12 -18.11
#